data_AF-A0A8C0UVM2-F1
#
_entry.id   AF-A0A8C0UVM2-F1
#
_cell.length_a   1.000
_cell.length_b   1.000
_cell.length_c   1.000
_cell.angle_alpha   90.00
_cell.angle_beta   90.00
_cell.angle_gamma   90.00
#
_symmetry.space_group_name_H-M   'P 1'
#
loop_
_entity.id
_entity.type
_entity.pdbx_description
1 polymer ?
#
loop_
_entity_poly.entity_id
_entity_poly.type
_entity_poly.pdbx_seq_one_letter_code
_entity_poly.pdbx_strand_id
1 'polypeptide(L)'
;MDELLSATHPRMFSLQKIVEISYYNMGRIRLQWSRIWEVIGDHFNKVGCNPNEDVAIFAVDSLRQLSMKFLEKGELANFRFQKDFLRPFEHIMKRNRSPTIRDMVVRCIAQMVNSQAANIRSGWKNIFSVFHLAASDQDESIVELAFQTTGHIVTIVFEKHFPATIDSFQDAVKCLSEFACNAAFPDTSMEAIRLIRHCAKYVSDRPQAFKEYTSDDMNVAPEDRVWVRGWFPILFELSCIINRCKLDVRTRGLTVMFEIMKTYGHTYEKHWWQDLFRIVFRIFDNMKLPEQQTEKAEWMTTTCNHALYAICDVFTQYLEVLSDVLLDDIFAQLYWCVQQDNEQLARSGTNCLENVVILNGEKFTLEIWDKTCTCMLDIFKTTIPHALLTWRPVGGEFCSGSPSDAKEKLDTISQKSVDIHDSIQPRSSDGRPYQPSTGATVAEETSKARPAASASLWRLKCIVQRDLCNWDVDTTWNTVLSTSTDVNKRDAVDFDVHVDTQDQGMYRFLTSQQLFKLLDCLLESHRFAKAFNSNNEQRTALWKAGFKGKSKPNLLKQETSSLACGLRILFRMYMDESRTSAWEEVQQRLLNVCSEALSYFLTLTSESHREAWTNLLLLFLTKVLKISDERVSNLTLLPLLSSCNARTAPGVLWASCSTCCSLNTRIYDNYQRSGVRGRQKIGSGLFISISIRAETADTFILQVKLS
;
A
#
# COMPACT_ATOMS: atom_id res chain seq x y z
N MET A 1 -22.88 6.91 57.67
CA MET A 1 -23.44 7.55 56.46
C MET A 1 -24.50 8.56 56.85
N ASP A 2 -25.36 8.24 57.80
CA ASP A 2 -26.47 9.10 58.26
C ASP A 2 -26.04 10.51 58.71
N GLU A 3 -24.87 10.65 59.33
CA GLU A 3 -24.29 11.95 59.74
C GLU A 3 -23.88 12.86 58.57
N LEU A 4 -23.68 12.27 57.39
CA LEU A 4 -23.24 12.93 56.15
C LEU A 4 -24.38 13.20 55.16
N LEU A 5 -25.63 12.81 55.51
CA LEU A 5 -26.83 13.03 54.68
C LEU A 5 -27.43 14.43 54.85
N SER A 6 -26.96 15.21 55.84
CA SER A 6 -27.39 16.60 56.06
C SER A 6 -26.93 17.50 54.91
N ALA A 7 -27.89 18.07 54.17
CA ALA A 7 -27.62 18.86 52.97
C ALA A 7 -26.96 20.22 53.26
N THR A 8 -27.16 20.79 54.45
CA THR A 8 -26.68 22.15 54.79
C THR A 8 -25.48 22.17 55.73
N HIS A 9 -25.33 21.16 56.60
CA HIS A 9 -24.18 21.05 57.52
C HIS A 9 -23.85 19.57 57.75
N PRO A 10 -23.02 18.94 56.91
CA PRO A 10 -22.59 17.57 57.14
C PRO A 10 -21.72 17.50 58.40
N ARG A 11 -22.00 16.53 59.28
CA ARG A 11 -21.23 16.37 60.53
C ARG A 11 -19.99 15.52 60.25
N MET A 12 -18.84 16.16 60.15
CA MET A 12 -17.58 15.52 59.73
C MET A 12 -16.80 14.83 60.85
N PHE A 13 -17.22 14.95 62.12
CA PHE A 13 -16.47 14.47 63.28
C PHE A 13 -16.13 12.97 63.21
N SER A 14 -17.12 12.12 62.92
CA SER A 14 -16.89 10.67 62.83
C SER A 14 -15.97 10.31 61.67
N LEU A 15 -16.05 11.03 60.56
CA LEU A 15 -15.16 10.84 59.43
C LEU A 15 -13.72 11.25 59.79
N GLN A 16 -13.53 12.39 60.47
CA GLN A 16 -12.23 12.80 61.00
C GLN A 16 -11.64 11.74 61.94
N LYS A 17 -12.47 11.14 62.81
CA LYS A 17 -12.03 10.04 63.68
C LYS A 17 -11.67 8.77 62.91
N ILE A 18 -12.36 8.45 61.81
CA ILE A 18 -11.96 7.36 60.93
C ILE A 18 -10.58 7.62 60.31
N VAL A 19 -10.27 8.87 59.93
CA VAL A 19 -8.93 9.24 59.42
C VAL A 19 -7.86 9.04 60.50
N GLU A 20 -8.11 9.53 61.72
CA GLU A 20 -7.18 9.34 62.85
C GLU A 20 -6.96 7.86 63.16
N ILE A 21 -8.04 7.07 63.23
CA ILE A 21 -7.98 5.62 63.44
C ILE A 21 -7.16 4.96 62.32
N SER A 22 -7.41 5.33 61.07
CA SER A 22 -6.64 4.82 59.92
C SER A 22 -5.16 5.09 60.14
N TYR A 23 -4.78 6.33 60.47
CA TYR A 23 -3.41 6.74 60.69
C TYR A 23 -2.67 5.92 61.75
N TYR A 24 -3.25 5.80 62.95
CA TYR A 24 -2.63 5.07 64.06
C TYR A 24 -2.52 3.56 63.79
N ASN A 25 -3.43 3.00 62.99
CA ASN A 25 -3.46 1.57 62.70
C ASN A 25 -2.60 1.16 61.50
N MET A 26 -2.07 2.12 60.72
CA MET A 26 -1.17 1.83 59.59
C MET A 26 0.15 1.15 60.00
N GLY A 27 0.51 1.14 61.30
CA GLY A 27 1.71 0.49 61.82
C GLY A 27 1.52 -0.99 62.17
N ARG A 28 0.30 -1.52 62.09
CA ARG A 28 -0.01 -2.90 62.46
C ARG A 28 0.56 -3.92 61.46
N ILE A 29 0.56 -5.19 61.88
CA ILE A 29 0.89 -6.32 61.01
C ILE A 29 0.00 -6.27 59.77
N ARG A 30 0.61 -6.45 58.60
CA ARG A 30 -0.02 -6.18 57.29
C ARG A 30 -1.31 -6.95 57.04
N LEU A 31 -1.42 -8.21 57.49
CA LEU A 31 -2.65 -9.00 57.38
C LEU A 31 -3.83 -8.39 58.16
N GLN A 32 -3.56 -7.85 59.35
CA GLN A 32 -4.58 -7.20 60.16
C GLN A 32 -4.98 -5.86 59.55
N TRP A 33 -3.99 -5.10 59.06
CA TRP A 33 -4.23 -3.85 58.36
C TRP A 33 -5.11 -4.04 57.11
N SER A 34 -4.82 -5.05 56.29
CA SER A 34 -5.61 -5.34 55.08
C SER A 34 -7.10 -5.55 55.39
N ARG A 35 -7.44 -6.32 56.44
CA ARG A 35 -8.84 -6.52 56.88
C ARG A 35 -9.49 -5.25 57.42
N ILE A 36 -8.74 -4.41 58.12
CA ILE A 36 -9.23 -3.12 58.61
C ILE A 36 -9.47 -2.17 57.42
N TRP A 37 -8.52 -2.14 56.48
CA TRP A 37 -8.59 -1.29 55.30
C TRP A 37 -9.70 -1.70 54.34
N GLU A 38 -10.07 -2.97 54.26
CA GLU A 38 -11.23 -3.40 53.48
C GLU A 38 -12.49 -2.65 53.89
N VAL A 39 -12.76 -2.57 55.21
CA VAL A 39 -13.94 -1.86 55.74
C VAL A 39 -13.79 -0.34 55.62
N ILE A 40 -12.61 0.19 55.96
CA ILE A 40 -12.35 1.65 55.94
C ILE A 40 -12.32 2.18 54.50
N GLY A 41 -11.67 1.46 53.59
CA GLY A 41 -11.58 1.78 52.17
C GLY A 41 -12.96 1.79 51.51
N ASP A 42 -13.82 0.82 51.84
CA ASP A 42 -15.22 0.82 51.38
C ASP A 42 -16.02 2.02 51.93
N HIS A 43 -15.70 2.48 53.14
CA HIS A 43 -16.28 3.71 53.66
C HIS A 43 -15.80 4.93 52.86
N PHE A 44 -14.50 5.06 52.62
CA PHE A 44 -13.96 6.15 51.80
C PHE A 44 -14.50 6.14 50.37
N ASN A 45 -14.72 4.97 49.76
CA ASN A 45 -15.36 4.85 48.45
C ASN A 45 -16.75 5.51 48.44
N LYS A 46 -17.56 5.24 49.47
CA LYS A 46 -18.91 5.81 49.61
C LYS A 46 -18.88 7.31 49.86
N VAL A 47 -17.96 7.78 50.72
CA VAL A 47 -17.86 9.19 51.10
C VAL A 47 -17.25 10.04 49.97
N GLY A 48 -16.25 9.54 49.25
CA GLY A 48 -15.66 10.23 48.09
C GLY A 48 -16.61 10.34 46.88
N CYS A 49 -17.68 9.55 46.86
CA CYS A 49 -18.75 9.63 45.87
C CYS A 49 -20.00 10.34 46.40
N ASN A 50 -19.91 11.04 47.54
CA ASN A 50 -21.03 11.77 48.10
C ASN A 50 -21.43 12.94 47.17
N PRO A 51 -22.73 13.22 46.97
CA PRO A 51 -23.18 14.38 46.21
C PRO A 51 -22.73 15.72 46.79
N ASN A 52 -22.44 15.80 48.09
CA ASN A 52 -21.86 17.00 48.70
C ASN A 52 -20.35 17.06 48.41
N GLU A 53 -19.94 18.08 47.64
CA GLU A 53 -18.54 18.26 47.22
C GLU A 53 -17.61 18.46 48.40
N ASP A 54 -17.97 19.21 49.44
CA ASP A 54 -17.11 19.45 50.62
C ASP A 54 -16.77 18.14 51.35
N VAL A 55 -17.74 17.24 51.44
CA VAL A 55 -17.57 15.91 52.05
C VAL A 55 -16.64 15.05 51.21
N ALA A 56 -16.81 15.07 49.88
CA ALA A 56 -15.97 14.33 48.96
C ALA A 56 -14.54 14.89 48.91
N ILE A 57 -14.36 16.21 48.90
CA ILE A 57 -13.08 16.93 48.99
C ILE A 57 -12.34 16.47 50.25
N PHE A 58 -12.99 16.54 51.42
CA PHE A 58 -12.37 16.12 52.67
C PHE A 58 -11.93 14.65 52.63
N ALA A 59 -12.75 13.76 52.07
CA ALA A 59 -12.43 12.35 51.96
C ALA A 59 -11.24 12.10 51.01
N VAL A 60 -11.20 12.75 49.85
CA VAL A 60 -10.10 12.64 48.88
C VAL A 60 -8.80 13.19 49.46
N ASP A 61 -8.83 14.33 50.16
CA ASP A 61 -7.65 14.87 50.82
C ASP A 61 -7.16 13.97 51.96
N SER A 62 -8.08 13.42 52.75
CA SER A 62 -7.75 12.47 53.80
C SER A 62 -7.08 11.22 53.23
N LEU A 63 -7.61 10.66 52.14
CA LEU A 63 -6.98 9.56 51.42
C LEU A 63 -5.57 9.94 50.93
N ARG A 64 -5.37 11.14 50.40
CA ARG A 64 -4.05 11.63 49.95
C ARG A 64 -3.06 11.69 51.10
N GLN A 65 -3.43 12.28 52.24
CA GLN A 65 -2.55 12.39 53.40
C GLN A 65 -2.13 11.02 53.94
N LEU A 66 -3.09 10.10 54.06
CA LEU A 66 -2.81 8.72 54.48
C LEU A 66 -1.93 8.00 53.47
N SER A 67 -2.17 8.19 52.17
CA SER A 67 -1.39 7.56 51.09
C SER A 67 0.06 8.02 51.08
N MET A 68 0.32 9.31 51.24
CA MET A 68 1.68 9.84 51.33
C MET A 68 2.45 9.17 52.48
N LYS A 69 1.83 9.05 53.66
CA LYS A 69 2.42 8.39 54.82
C LYS A 69 2.53 6.87 54.70
N PHE A 70 1.64 6.25 53.95
CA PHE A 70 1.69 4.82 53.68
C PHE A 70 2.81 4.47 52.70
N LEU A 71 2.99 5.28 51.64
CA LEU A 71 4.03 5.10 50.64
C LEU A 71 5.44 5.30 51.22
N GLU A 72 5.63 6.25 52.14
CA GLU A 72 6.90 6.45 52.87
C GLU A 72 7.43 5.17 53.56
N LYS A 73 6.55 4.22 53.92
CA LYS A 73 6.93 2.97 54.59
C LYS A 73 7.51 1.91 53.65
N GLY A 74 7.39 2.11 52.34
CA GLY A 74 7.82 1.15 51.32
C GLY A 74 6.99 -0.14 51.27
N GLU A 75 7.22 -0.91 50.21
CA GLU A 75 6.57 -2.20 49.96
C GLU A 75 7.63 -3.30 49.78
N LEU A 76 7.39 -4.44 50.44
CA LEU A 76 8.24 -5.63 50.35
C LEU A 76 8.01 -6.34 49.01
N ALA A 77 9.07 -6.95 48.44
CA ALA A 77 8.93 -7.83 47.29
C ALA A 77 7.97 -8.98 47.65
N ASN A 78 6.95 -9.23 46.83
CA ASN A 78 5.90 -10.27 46.94
C ASN A 78 4.61 -9.88 47.69
N PHE A 79 4.51 -8.66 48.22
CA PHE A 79 3.25 -8.19 48.78
C PHE A 79 2.76 -6.94 48.04
N ARG A 80 1.56 -6.99 47.47
CA ARG A 80 0.98 -5.93 46.62
C ARG A 80 -0.05 -5.07 47.36
N PHE A 81 0.33 -4.52 48.52
CA PHE A 81 -0.58 -3.78 49.40
C PHE A 81 -0.82 -2.34 48.95
N GLN A 82 0.13 -1.70 48.26
CA GLN A 82 -0.06 -0.34 47.73
C GLN A 82 -1.22 -0.31 46.74
N LYS A 83 -1.38 -1.38 45.95
CA LYS A 83 -2.48 -1.55 45.01
C LYS A 83 -3.85 -1.43 45.70
N ASP A 84 -4.06 -2.19 46.77
CA ASP A 84 -5.33 -2.17 47.50
C ASP A 84 -5.56 -0.84 48.23
N PHE A 85 -4.47 -0.21 48.69
CA PHE A 85 -4.54 1.07 49.39
C PHE A 85 -4.94 2.23 48.46
N LEU A 86 -4.43 2.25 47.23
CA LEU A 86 -4.71 3.31 46.26
C LEU A 86 -5.98 3.08 45.43
N ARG A 87 -6.57 1.88 45.49
CA ARG A 87 -7.82 1.51 44.80
C ARG A 87 -8.98 2.51 45.00
N PRO A 88 -9.17 3.16 46.18
CA PRO A 88 -10.22 4.15 46.34
C PRO A 88 -10.14 5.35 45.39
N PHE A 89 -8.94 5.81 45.00
CA PHE A 89 -8.81 6.90 44.03
C PHE A 89 -9.36 6.51 42.66
N GLU A 90 -9.08 5.28 42.21
CA GLU A 90 -9.63 4.73 40.98
C GLU A 90 -11.16 4.64 41.04
N HIS A 91 -11.70 4.17 42.18
CA HIS A 91 -13.15 4.08 42.39
C HIS A 91 -13.83 5.46 42.32
N ILE A 92 -13.29 6.44 43.04
CA ILE A 92 -13.83 7.81 43.09
C ILE A 92 -13.74 8.46 41.71
N MET A 93 -12.59 8.34 41.02
CA MET A 93 -12.41 8.84 39.66
C MET A 93 -13.39 8.20 38.67
N LYS A 94 -13.77 6.94 38.86
CA LYS A 94 -14.73 6.27 37.97
C LYS A 94 -16.19 6.64 38.24
N ARG A 95 -16.56 6.87 39.50
CA ARG A 95 -17.95 7.01 39.95
C ARG A 95 -18.39 8.46 40.14
N ASN A 96 -17.47 9.37 40.46
CA ASN A 96 -17.77 10.77 40.69
C ASN A 96 -17.72 11.55 39.36
N ARG A 97 -18.77 12.35 39.11
CA ARG A 97 -18.94 13.15 37.89
C ARG A 97 -18.59 14.62 38.06
N SER A 98 -18.36 15.09 39.30
CA SER A 98 -17.97 16.48 39.56
C SER A 98 -16.54 16.73 39.03
N PRO A 99 -16.34 17.70 38.12
CA PRO A 99 -15.00 18.06 37.63
C PRO A 99 -14.06 18.45 38.77
N THR A 100 -14.57 19.18 39.77
CA THR A 100 -13.81 19.60 40.97
C THR A 100 -13.20 18.41 41.70
N ILE A 101 -13.99 17.36 41.96
CA ILE A 101 -13.50 16.18 42.68
C ILE A 101 -12.53 15.37 41.83
N ARG A 102 -12.80 15.26 40.52
CA ARG A 102 -11.94 14.53 39.57
C ARG A 102 -10.57 15.22 39.42
N ASP A 103 -10.55 16.54 39.26
CA ASP A 103 -9.34 17.37 39.27
C ASP A 103 -8.56 17.17 40.57
N MET A 104 -9.25 17.22 41.72
CA MET A 104 -8.62 16.99 43.00
C MET A 104 -8.00 15.60 43.13
N VAL A 105 -8.66 14.54 42.66
CA VAL A 105 -8.08 13.18 42.62
C VAL A 105 -6.81 13.15 41.77
N VAL A 106 -6.83 13.75 40.58
CA VAL A 106 -5.65 13.81 39.70
C VAL A 106 -4.51 14.60 40.36
N ARG A 107 -4.79 15.73 40.99
CA ARG A 107 -3.79 16.51 41.77
C ARG A 107 -3.18 15.69 42.91
N CYS A 108 -4.01 14.95 43.66
CA CYS A 108 -3.54 14.08 44.72
C CYS A 108 -2.54 13.05 44.18
N ILE A 109 -2.89 12.39 43.08
CA ILE A 109 -2.06 11.36 42.45
C ILE A 109 -0.77 11.96 41.88
N ALA A 110 -0.85 13.11 41.20
CA ALA A 110 0.31 13.82 40.67
C ALA A 110 1.29 14.22 41.78
N GLN A 111 0.79 14.72 42.90
CA GLN A 111 1.62 15.04 44.06
C GLN A 111 2.32 13.79 44.63
N MET A 112 1.60 12.67 44.74
CA MET A 112 2.17 11.40 45.21
C MET A 112 3.29 10.90 44.30
N VAL A 113 3.10 10.96 42.99
CA VAL A 113 4.13 10.62 42.00
C VAL A 113 5.37 11.50 42.19
N ASN A 114 5.19 12.82 42.25
CA ASN A 114 6.32 13.76 42.36
C ASN A 114 7.10 13.62 43.67
N SER A 115 6.44 13.20 44.76
CA SER A 115 7.07 13.11 46.08
C SER A 115 7.59 11.72 46.43
N GLN A 116 6.98 10.65 45.91
CA GLN A 116 7.20 9.28 46.37
C GLN A 116 7.51 8.28 45.23
N ALA A 117 7.88 8.75 44.04
CA ALA A 117 8.18 7.89 42.87
C ALA A 117 9.06 6.66 43.18
N ALA A 118 10.13 6.83 43.97
CA ALA A 118 11.05 5.75 44.33
C ALA A 118 10.43 4.66 45.23
N ASN A 119 9.40 5.01 45.99
CA ASN A 119 8.74 4.12 46.95
C ASN A 119 7.50 3.43 46.37
N ILE A 120 7.00 3.88 45.21
CA ILE A 120 5.85 3.28 44.55
C ILE A 120 6.30 2.00 43.81
N ARG A 121 5.58 0.90 44.06
CA ARG A 121 5.75 -0.42 43.44
C ARG A 121 4.41 -0.90 42.87
N SER A 122 3.67 -1.77 43.56
CA SER A 122 2.37 -2.26 43.06
C SER A 122 1.30 -1.18 42.91
N GLY A 123 1.50 -0.02 43.54
CA GLY A 123 0.62 1.15 43.41
C GLY A 123 0.63 1.80 42.03
N TRP A 124 1.66 1.57 41.20
CA TRP A 124 1.74 2.13 39.85
C TRP A 124 0.53 1.77 38.99
N LYS A 125 0.01 0.55 39.15
CA LYS A 125 -1.18 0.08 38.42
C LYS A 125 -2.41 0.96 38.66
N ASN A 126 -2.68 1.35 39.90
CA ASN A 126 -3.82 2.22 40.21
C ASN A 126 -3.57 3.66 39.76
N ILE A 127 -2.32 4.14 39.84
CA ILE A 127 -1.95 5.48 39.34
C ILE A 127 -2.23 5.58 37.84
N PHE A 128 -1.74 4.63 37.04
CA PHE A 128 -2.04 4.60 35.61
C PHE A 128 -3.51 4.35 35.32
N SER A 129 -4.22 3.56 36.15
CA SER A 129 -5.67 3.41 36.00
C SER A 129 -6.43 4.71 36.23
N VAL A 130 -6.03 5.54 37.19
CA VAL A 130 -6.62 6.86 37.42
C VAL A 130 -6.32 7.79 36.24
N PHE A 131 -5.07 7.86 35.79
CA PHE A 131 -4.71 8.68 34.62
C PHE A 131 -5.38 8.20 33.33
N HIS A 132 -5.59 6.89 33.16
CA HIS A 132 -6.33 6.34 32.02
C HIS A 132 -7.80 6.80 32.03
N LEU A 133 -8.44 6.84 33.20
CA LEU A 133 -9.79 7.41 33.33
C LEU A 133 -9.80 8.92 33.07
N ALA A 134 -8.76 9.64 33.53
CA ALA A 134 -8.58 11.07 33.27
C ALA A 134 -8.32 11.37 31.79
N ALA A 135 -7.65 10.46 31.07
CA ALA A 135 -7.33 10.63 29.66
C ALA A 135 -8.57 10.74 28.77
N SER A 136 -9.68 10.10 29.18
CA SER A 136 -10.98 10.17 28.50
C SER A 136 -11.86 11.36 28.90
N ASP A 137 -11.37 12.24 29.80
CA ASP A 137 -12.13 13.39 30.27
C ASP A 137 -12.24 14.49 29.19
N GLN A 138 -13.23 15.37 29.36
CA GLN A 138 -13.46 16.54 28.50
C GLN A 138 -12.87 17.81 29.12
N ASP A 139 -12.58 17.80 30.42
CA ASP A 139 -11.95 18.93 31.10
C ASP A 139 -10.45 18.99 30.78
N GLU A 140 -10.05 20.07 30.12
CA GLU A 140 -8.66 20.32 29.71
C GLU A 140 -7.70 20.29 30.90
N SER A 141 -8.07 20.87 32.04
CA SER A 141 -7.19 20.96 33.22
C SER A 141 -6.87 19.58 33.80
N ILE A 142 -7.85 18.68 33.80
CA ILE A 142 -7.73 17.30 34.27
C ILE A 142 -6.84 16.50 33.33
N VAL A 143 -7.12 16.59 32.03
CA VAL A 143 -6.37 15.87 30.99
C VAL A 143 -4.92 16.35 30.94
N GLU A 144 -4.70 17.66 30.96
CA GLU A 144 -3.37 18.26 30.89
C GLU A 144 -2.50 17.84 32.08
N LEU A 145 -3.02 17.96 33.32
CA LEU A 145 -2.26 17.59 34.51
C LEU A 145 -1.93 16.09 34.53
N ALA A 146 -2.89 15.24 34.18
CA ALA A 146 -2.68 13.79 34.09
C ALA A 146 -1.66 13.43 33.01
N PHE A 147 -1.72 14.11 31.85
CA PHE A 147 -0.79 13.89 30.75
C PHE A 147 0.63 14.36 31.08
N GLN A 148 0.79 15.58 31.61
CA GLN A 148 2.08 16.12 32.05
C GLN A 148 2.74 15.20 33.08
N THR A 149 1.96 14.70 34.05
CA THR A 149 2.46 13.77 35.05
C THR A 149 2.86 12.42 34.43
N THR A 150 2.05 11.90 33.50
CA THR A 150 2.37 10.66 32.76
C THR A 150 3.65 10.84 31.93
N GLY A 151 3.82 11.98 31.28
CA GLY A 151 5.05 12.35 30.57
C GLY A 151 6.26 12.40 31.49
N HIS A 152 6.13 13.01 32.67
CA HIS A 152 7.19 13.01 33.70
C HIS A 152 7.55 11.58 34.14
N ILE A 153 6.56 10.71 34.35
CA ILE A 153 6.81 9.30 34.70
C ILE A 153 7.62 8.60 33.61
N VAL A 154 7.17 8.71 32.35
CA VAL A 154 7.79 8.02 31.21
C VAL A 154 9.19 8.56 30.89
N THR A 155 9.42 9.86 31.05
CA THR A 155 10.71 10.47 30.70
C THR A 155 11.73 10.47 31.83
N ILE A 156 11.32 10.62 33.09
CA ILE A 156 12.23 10.78 34.23
C ILE A 156 12.18 9.57 35.15
N VAL A 157 10.99 9.10 35.53
CA VAL A 157 10.86 8.02 36.52
C VAL A 157 11.26 6.67 35.93
N PHE A 158 10.85 6.36 34.70
CA PHE A 158 11.27 5.13 34.01
C PHE A 158 12.79 5.10 33.77
N GLU A 159 13.40 6.25 33.49
CA GLU A 159 14.85 6.32 33.34
C GLU A 159 15.57 5.97 34.65
N LYS A 160 15.11 6.49 35.79
CA LYS A 160 15.76 6.35 37.10
C LYS A 160 15.37 5.08 37.90
N HIS A 161 14.13 4.62 37.79
CA HIS A 161 13.53 3.61 38.68
C HIS A 161 12.82 2.47 37.93
N PHE A 162 13.32 2.09 36.76
CA PHE A 162 12.70 1.07 35.90
C PHE A 162 12.34 -0.27 36.57
N PRO A 163 13.19 -0.87 37.41
CA PRO A 163 12.86 -2.15 38.04
C PRO A 163 11.62 -2.09 38.94
N ALA A 164 11.31 -0.92 39.51
CA ALA A 164 10.12 -0.72 40.33
C ALA A 164 8.85 -0.48 39.50
N THR A 165 9.00 -0.03 38.24
CA THR A 165 7.87 0.33 37.36
C THR A 165 7.55 -0.74 36.32
N ILE A 166 8.40 -1.76 36.16
CA ILE A 166 8.29 -2.75 35.08
C ILE A 166 6.96 -3.51 35.07
N ASP A 167 6.37 -3.80 36.24
CA ASP A 167 5.07 -4.47 36.38
C ASP A 167 3.91 -3.65 35.78
N SER A 168 4.07 -2.32 35.76
CA SER A 168 3.06 -1.38 35.25
C SER A 168 3.46 -0.72 33.94
N PHE A 169 4.50 -1.24 33.27
CA PHE A 169 4.91 -0.74 31.95
C PHE A 169 3.76 -0.85 30.92
N GLN A 170 3.04 -1.98 30.92
CA GLN A 170 1.88 -2.18 30.06
C GLN A 170 0.75 -1.19 30.38
N ASP A 171 0.48 -0.96 31.67
CA ASP A 171 -0.53 0.00 32.11
C ASP A 171 -0.18 1.43 31.65
N ALA A 172 1.11 1.79 31.65
CA ALA A 172 1.59 3.09 31.17
C ALA A 172 1.38 3.27 29.66
N VAL A 173 1.76 2.28 28.85
CA VAL A 173 1.57 2.32 27.39
C VAL A 173 0.08 2.40 27.04
N LYS A 174 -0.76 1.61 27.73
CA LYS A 174 -2.22 1.67 27.57
C LYS A 174 -2.81 3.02 27.98
N CYS A 175 -2.29 3.62 29.06
CA CYS A 175 -2.68 4.95 29.49
C CYS A 175 -2.35 6.01 28.42
N LEU A 176 -1.14 5.97 27.85
CA LEU A 176 -0.74 6.85 26.74
C LEU A 176 -1.63 6.64 25.50
N SER A 177 -2.00 5.40 25.20
CA SER A 177 -2.90 5.12 24.07
C SER A 177 -4.28 5.75 24.24
N GLU A 178 -4.79 5.81 25.48
CA GLU A 178 -6.07 6.46 25.74
C GLU A 178 -5.97 7.98 25.58
N PHE A 179 -4.87 8.61 26.00
CA PHE A 179 -4.60 10.02 25.68
C PHE A 179 -4.54 10.25 24.17
N ALA A 180 -3.93 9.34 23.42
CA ALA A 180 -3.87 9.38 21.96
C ALA A 180 -5.23 9.19 21.27
N CYS A 181 -6.19 8.57 21.95
CA CYS A 181 -7.55 8.35 21.44
C CYS A 181 -8.52 9.48 21.80
N ASN A 182 -8.10 10.46 22.62
CA ASN A 182 -8.97 11.56 22.99
C ASN A 182 -9.07 12.61 21.85
N ALA A 183 -10.19 12.57 21.13
CA ALA A 183 -10.45 13.43 19.99
C ALA A 183 -10.59 14.92 20.32
N ALA A 184 -10.74 15.29 21.60
CA ALA A 184 -10.82 16.68 22.05
C ALA A 184 -9.45 17.38 22.07
N PHE A 185 -8.36 16.62 22.25
CA PHE A 185 -7.00 17.16 22.46
C PHE A 185 -6.00 16.55 21.46
N PRO A 186 -5.96 17.03 20.21
CA PRO A 186 -5.09 16.47 19.17
C PRO A 186 -3.58 16.65 19.46
N ASP A 187 -3.18 17.77 20.09
CA ASP A 187 -1.77 18.00 20.45
C ASP A 187 -1.28 17.01 21.51
N THR A 188 -2.10 16.78 22.54
CA THR A 188 -1.90 15.72 23.53
C THR A 188 -1.81 14.36 22.86
N SER A 189 -2.63 14.11 21.83
CA SER A 189 -2.62 12.84 21.11
C SER A 189 -1.29 12.60 20.37
N MET A 190 -0.75 13.63 19.72
CA MET A 190 0.54 13.55 19.03
C MET A 190 1.70 13.32 20.01
N GLU A 191 1.71 14.05 21.12
CA GLU A 191 2.73 13.88 22.15
C GLU A 191 2.63 12.52 22.86
N ALA A 192 1.42 12.00 23.07
CA ALA A 192 1.21 10.66 23.61
C ALA A 192 1.84 9.58 22.69
N ILE A 193 1.63 9.69 21.37
CA ILE A 193 2.28 8.80 20.39
C ILE A 193 3.81 8.93 20.45
N ARG A 194 4.34 10.15 20.61
CA ARG A 194 5.79 10.38 20.79
C ARG A 194 6.32 9.70 22.05
N LEU A 195 5.58 9.74 23.16
CA LEU A 195 5.93 9.05 24.40
C LEU A 195 5.85 7.53 24.26
N ILE A 196 4.87 6.98 23.53
CA ILE A 196 4.81 5.54 23.21
C ILE A 196 6.07 5.12 22.43
N ARG A 197 6.51 5.93 21.45
CA ARG A 197 7.80 5.70 20.76
C ARG A 197 8.99 5.74 21.72
N HIS A 198 8.96 6.61 22.73
CA HIS A 198 10.00 6.65 23.75
C HIS A 198 10.00 5.39 24.63
N CYS A 199 8.83 4.80 24.92
CA CYS A 199 8.73 3.52 25.62
C CYS A 199 9.47 2.39 24.89
N ALA A 200 9.47 2.38 23.55
CA ALA A 200 10.22 1.39 22.75
C ALA A 200 11.73 1.44 23.01
N LYS A 201 12.28 2.64 23.29
CA LYS A 201 13.70 2.79 23.65
C LYS A 201 14.04 2.02 24.92
N TYR A 202 13.19 2.06 25.95
CA TYR A 202 13.43 1.33 27.18
C TYR A 202 13.42 -0.20 26.99
N VAL A 203 12.57 -0.72 26.09
CA VAL A 203 12.55 -2.15 25.77
C VAL A 203 13.86 -2.56 25.09
N SER A 204 14.35 -1.75 24.15
CA SER A 204 15.61 -2.00 23.45
C SER A 204 16.85 -1.84 24.33
N ASP A 205 16.89 -0.81 25.19
CA ASP A 205 18.05 -0.50 26.01
C ASP A 205 18.18 -1.45 27.22
N ARG A 206 17.06 -2.03 27.68
CA ARG A 206 17.00 -2.83 28.93
C ARG A 206 16.28 -4.18 28.78
N PRO A 207 16.62 -5.02 27.78
CA PRO A 207 15.92 -6.29 27.55
C PRO A 207 16.09 -7.27 28.72
N GLN A 208 17.24 -7.25 29.41
CA GLN A 208 17.51 -8.12 30.57
C GLN A 208 16.53 -7.88 31.72
N ALA A 209 16.14 -6.62 31.98
CA ALA A 209 15.17 -6.31 33.03
C ALA A 209 13.82 -7.00 32.78
N PHE A 210 13.39 -7.10 31.52
CA PHE A 210 12.16 -7.81 31.15
C PHE A 210 12.29 -9.34 31.22
N LYS A 211 13.49 -9.88 30.94
CA LYS A 211 13.77 -11.34 31.04
C LYS A 211 13.79 -11.80 32.50
N GLU A 212 14.53 -11.08 33.35
CA GLU A 212 14.79 -11.44 34.75
C GLU A 212 13.59 -11.17 35.66
N TYR A 213 12.76 -10.18 35.32
CA TYR A 213 11.57 -9.88 36.09
C TYR A 213 10.61 -11.09 36.08
N THR A 214 10.45 -11.70 37.24
CA THR A 214 9.56 -12.85 37.43
C THR A 214 8.36 -12.34 38.21
N SER A 215 7.20 -12.28 37.55
CA SER A 215 5.91 -12.04 38.20
C SER A 215 5.26 -13.42 38.33
N ASP A 216 4.67 -13.70 39.50
CA ASP A 216 4.19 -15.03 39.92
C ASP A 216 3.18 -15.70 38.95
N ASP A 217 2.65 -14.95 37.97
CA ASP A 217 1.51 -15.34 37.13
C ASP A 217 1.84 -15.92 35.72
N MET A 218 3.10 -16.08 35.30
CA MET A 218 3.40 -16.39 33.88
C MET A 218 4.27 -17.62 33.61
N ASN A 219 3.67 -18.64 32.97
CA ASN A 219 4.33 -19.78 32.32
C ASN A 219 4.88 -19.43 30.92
N VAL A 220 5.51 -18.27 30.77
CA VAL A 220 6.11 -17.83 29.49
C VAL A 220 7.63 -18.01 29.57
N ALA A 221 8.20 -18.57 28.51
CA ALA A 221 9.65 -18.75 28.38
C ALA A 221 10.37 -17.41 28.67
N PRO A 222 11.49 -17.40 29.42
CA PRO A 222 12.20 -16.17 29.76
C PRO A 222 12.52 -15.27 28.57
N GLU A 223 12.72 -15.89 27.41
CA GLU A 223 13.10 -15.27 26.15
C GLU A 223 11.95 -14.44 25.58
N ASP A 224 10.72 -14.98 25.62
CA ASP A 224 9.49 -14.35 25.15
C ASP A 224 8.92 -13.29 26.10
N ARG A 225 9.44 -13.17 27.32
CA ARG A 225 8.99 -12.14 28.28
C ARG A 225 9.22 -10.73 27.74
N VAL A 226 10.31 -10.51 26.99
CA VAL A 226 10.62 -9.21 26.36
C VAL A 226 9.54 -8.85 25.33
N TRP A 227 9.09 -9.83 24.56
CA TRP A 227 7.99 -9.65 23.61
C TRP A 227 6.68 -9.35 24.31
N VAL A 228 6.22 -10.24 25.19
CA VAL A 228 4.89 -10.13 25.83
C VAL A 228 4.78 -8.90 26.74
N ARG A 229 5.86 -8.53 27.44
CA ARG A 229 5.84 -7.40 28.40
C ARG A 229 6.34 -6.07 27.83
N GLY A 230 7.17 -6.10 26.81
CA GLY A 230 7.78 -4.91 26.23
C GLY A 230 7.21 -4.57 24.86
N TRP A 231 7.59 -5.34 23.84
CA TRP A 231 7.30 -5.01 22.44
C TRP A 231 5.82 -5.13 22.07
N PHE A 232 5.16 -6.24 22.46
CA PHE A 232 3.77 -6.51 22.09
C PHE A 232 2.80 -5.43 22.60
N PRO A 233 2.84 -4.99 23.87
CA PRO A 233 1.99 -3.89 24.36
C PRO A 233 2.14 -2.60 23.55
N ILE A 234 3.37 -2.21 23.18
CA ILE A 234 3.62 -1.00 22.38
C ILE A 234 2.96 -1.11 21.00
N LEU A 235 3.23 -2.21 20.30
CA LEU A 235 2.77 -2.41 18.93
C LEU A 235 1.25 -2.64 18.88
N PHE A 236 0.70 -3.34 19.87
CA PHE A 236 -0.73 -3.55 20.02
C PHE A 236 -1.47 -2.23 20.27
N GLU A 237 -1.01 -1.42 21.21
CA GLU A 237 -1.67 -0.14 21.50
C GLU A 237 -1.53 0.86 20.34
N LEU A 238 -0.40 0.87 19.61
CA LEU A 238 -0.29 1.62 18.35
C LEU A 238 -1.32 1.14 17.31
N SER A 239 -1.53 -0.17 17.19
CA SER A 239 -2.61 -0.73 16.36
C SER A 239 -4.00 -0.27 16.82
N CYS A 240 -4.26 -0.20 18.13
CA CYS A 240 -5.50 0.36 18.66
C CYS A 240 -5.71 1.82 18.24
N ILE A 241 -4.67 2.66 18.33
CA ILE A 241 -4.70 4.07 17.89
C ILE A 241 -5.02 4.17 16.40
N ILE A 242 -4.36 3.35 15.57
CA ILE A 242 -4.59 3.33 14.12
C ILE A 242 -6.06 3.02 13.81
N ASN A 243 -6.66 2.08 14.55
CA ASN A 243 -8.04 1.64 14.33
C ASN A 243 -9.11 2.56 14.93
N ARG A 244 -8.81 3.34 15.97
CA ARG A 244 -9.79 4.14 16.71
C ARG A 244 -9.76 5.64 16.41
N CYS A 245 -8.65 6.17 15.90
CA CYS A 245 -8.43 7.63 15.81
C CYS A 245 -8.69 8.22 14.41
N LYS A 246 -8.79 9.55 14.35
CA LYS A 246 -8.92 10.35 13.11
C LYS A 246 -7.66 10.27 12.24
N LEU A 247 -7.78 10.66 10.97
CA LEU A 247 -6.75 10.57 9.93
C LEU A 247 -5.34 10.99 10.39
N ASP A 248 -5.18 12.17 11.00
CA ASP A 248 -3.86 12.71 11.36
C ASP A 248 -3.17 11.86 12.43
N VAL A 249 -3.90 11.54 13.51
CA VAL A 249 -3.42 10.74 14.64
C VAL A 249 -3.16 9.29 14.21
N ARG A 250 -4.06 8.71 13.42
CA ARG A 250 -3.92 7.37 12.84
C ARG A 250 -2.68 7.27 11.96
N THR A 251 -2.48 8.22 11.05
CA THR A 251 -1.32 8.24 10.14
C THR A 251 -0.04 8.38 10.94
N ARG A 252 -0.02 9.22 11.98
CA ARG A 252 1.15 9.34 12.86
C ARG A 252 1.43 8.06 13.65
N GLY A 253 0.40 7.42 14.20
CA GLY A 253 0.51 6.13 14.90
C GLY A 253 1.08 5.04 13.99
N LEU A 254 0.61 4.98 12.73
CA LEU A 254 1.12 4.09 11.71
C LEU A 254 2.61 4.33 11.42
N THR A 255 3.00 5.58 11.19
CA THR A 255 4.41 5.95 10.96
C THR A 255 5.28 5.55 12.15
N VAL A 256 4.86 5.83 13.39
CA VAL A 256 5.63 5.45 14.59
C VAL A 256 5.75 3.93 14.75
N MET A 257 4.68 3.17 14.47
CA MET A 257 4.72 1.71 14.52
C MET A 257 5.78 1.15 13.55
N PHE A 258 5.79 1.61 12.30
CA PHE A 258 6.77 1.17 11.32
C PHE A 258 8.18 1.74 11.56
N GLU A 259 8.32 2.96 12.12
CA GLU A 259 9.61 3.47 12.60
C GLU A 259 10.21 2.53 13.66
N ILE A 260 9.41 2.09 14.64
CA ILE A 260 9.85 1.14 15.68
C ILE A 260 10.30 -0.17 15.05
N MET A 261 9.53 -0.72 14.11
CA MET A 261 9.88 -1.95 13.38
C MET A 261 11.18 -1.80 12.60
N LYS A 262 11.37 -0.68 11.89
CA LYS A 262 12.59 -0.41 11.11
C LYS A 262 13.81 -0.24 12.03
N THR A 263 13.67 0.49 13.13
CA THR A 263 14.77 0.80 14.05
C THR A 263 15.18 -0.40 14.91
N TYR A 264 14.22 -1.13 15.49
CA TYR A 264 14.50 -2.16 16.50
C TYR A 264 14.24 -3.60 16.01
N GLY A 265 13.79 -3.79 14.78
CA GLY A 265 13.47 -5.12 14.23
C GLY A 265 14.63 -6.13 14.26
N HIS A 266 15.88 -5.67 14.26
CA HIS A 266 17.07 -6.52 14.42
C HIS A 266 17.12 -7.24 15.78
N THR A 267 16.35 -6.79 16.78
CA THR A 267 16.25 -7.43 18.11
C THR A 267 15.13 -8.47 18.20
N TYR A 268 14.35 -8.67 17.13
CA TYR A 268 13.16 -9.52 17.15
C TYR A 268 13.49 -10.95 16.72
N GLU A 269 12.89 -11.91 17.42
CA GLU A 269 12.93 -13.33 17.05
C GLU A 269 11.99 -13.65 15.88
N LYS A 270 12.26 -14.74 15.15
CA LYS A 270 11.49 -15.14 13.96
C LYS A 270 9.98 -15.29 14.23
N HIS A 271 9.59 -15.87 15.36
CA HIS A 271 8.17 -16.05 15.71
C HIS A 271 7.50 -14.75 16.18
N TRP A 272 8.24 -13.80 16.75
CA TRP A 272 7.70 -12.48 17.10
C TRP A 272 7.30 -11.69 15.86
N TRP A 273 8.05 -11.82 14.76
CA TRP A 273 7.67 -11.26 13.48
C TRP A 273 6.33 -11.81 12.98
N GLN A 274 6.06 -13.11 13.12
CA GLN A 274 4.76 -13.69 12.75
C GLN A 274 3.62 -13.07 13.56
N ASP A 275 3.78 -12.98 14.88
CA ASP A 275 2.76 -12.39 15.74
C ASP A 275 2.54 -10.90 15.45
N LEU A 276 3.62 -10.17 15.15
CA LEU A 276 3.54 -8.78 14.75
C LEU A 276 2.78 -8.60 13.44
N PHE A 277 3.15 -9.34 12.40
CA PHE A 277 2.52 -9.21 11.10
C PHE A 277 1.05 -9.66 11.11
N ARG A 278 0.66 -10.58 12.00
CA ARG A 278 -0.77 -10.85 12.27
C ARG A 278 -1.52 -9.61 12.79
N ILE A 279 -0.89 -8.77 13.60
CA ILE A 279 -1.49 -7.50 14.06
C ILE A 279 -1.50 -6.47 12.93
N VAL A 280 -0.42 -6.38 12.15
CA VAL A 280 -0.30 -5.43 11.04
C VAL A 280 -1.30 -5.74 9.92
N PHE A 281 -1.47 -7.01 9.54
CA PHE A 281 -2.43 -7.40 8.50
C PHE A 281 -3.88 -7.17 8.92
N ARG A 282 -4.20 -7.15 10.23
CA ARG A 282 -5.53 -6.77 10.72
C ARG A 282 -5.93 -5.32 10.37
N ILE A 283 -4.98 -4.44 10.06
CA ILE A 283 -5.28 -3.09 9.54
C ILE A 283 -6.11 -3.16 8.25
N PHE A 284 -5.92 -4.23 7.46
CA PHE A 284 -6.68 -4.50 6.25
C PHE A 284 -7.98 -5.29 6.53
N ASP A 285 -8.17 -5.86 7.73
CA ASP A 285 -9.42 -6.59 8.06
C ASP A 285 -10.63 -5.67 8.21
N ASN A 286 -10.42 -4.40 8.58
CA ASN A 286 -11.49 -3.38 8.62
C ASN A 286 -12.21 -3.24 7.27
N MET A 287 -11.57 -3.69 6.19
CA MET A 287 -12.14 -3.76 4.84
C MET A 287 -13.26 -4.79 4.68
N LYS A 288 -13.37 -5.75 5.61
CA LYS A 288 -14.36 -6.84 5.58
C LYS A 288 -15.69 -6.46 6.24
N LEU A 289 -15.75 -5.35 7.00
CA LEU A 289 -16.97 -4.94 7.70
C LEU A 289 -17.88 -4.12 6.79
N PRO A 290 -19.22 -4.34 6.73
CA PRO A 290 -20.10 -3.70 5.75
C PRO A 290 -20.35 -2.19 5.90
N GLU A 291 -19.87 -1.50 6.92
CA GLU A 291 -20.42 -0.19 7.32
C GLU A 291 -19.69 1.03 6.72
N GLN A 292 -20.48 1.93 6.12
CA GLN A 292 -20.14 3.27 5.57
C GLN A 292 -19.09 3.33 4.44
N GLN A 293 -19.57 3.52 3.21
CA GLN A 293 -18.78 3.44 1.97
C GLN A 293 -17.74 4.58 1.79
N THR A 294 -17.98 5.76 2.38
CA THR A 294 -17.08 6.93 2.27
C THR A 294 -15.88 6.83 3.20
N GLU A 295 -16.08 6.45 4.47
CA GLU A 295 -15.00 6.24 5.43
C GLU A 295 -14.08 5.09 5.00
N LYS A 296 -14.65 4.05 4.39
CA LYS A 296 -13.90 2.97 3.74
C LYS A 296 -13.00 3.48 2.60
N ALA A 297 -13.49 4.39 1.77
CA ALA A 297 -12.70 4.93 0.67
C ALA A 297 -11.50 5.73 1.16
N GLU A 298 -11.69 6.58 2.17
CA GLU A 298 -10.61 7.33 2.81
C GLU A 298 -9.60 6.40 3.52
N TRP A 299 -10.10 5.38 4.25
CA TRP A 299 -9.26 4.38 4.90
C TRP A 299 -8.36 3.65 3.90
N MET A 300 -8.92 3.26 2.74
CA MET A 300 -8.16 2.61 1.66
C MET A 300 -7.06 3.50 1.09
N THR A 301 -7.39 4.75 0.74
CA THR A 301 -6.46 5.64 0.02
C THR A 301 -5.37 6.21 0.91
N THR A 302 -5.62 6.33 2.22
CA THR A 302 -4.68 6.89 3.19
C THR A 302 -3.96 5.81 3.98
N THR A 303 -4.71 4.98 4.72
CA THR A 303 -4.16 4.10 5.77
C THR A 303 -3.65 2.79 5.20
N CYS A 304 -4.48 2.10 4.42
CA CYS A 304 -4.05 0.87 3.74
C CYS A 304 -2.90 1.15 2.78
N ASN A 305 -2.98 2.25 2.03
CA ASN A 305 -1.92 2.66 1.10
C ASN A 305 -0.58 2.88 1.83
N HIS A 306 -0.57 3.71 2.89
CA HIS A 306 0.64 3.94 3.68
C HIS A 306 1.15 2.65 4.32
N ALA A 307 0.26 1.83 4.91
CA ALA A 307 0.63 0.58 5.55
C ALA A 307 1.27 -0.40 4.55
N LEU A 308 0.76 -0.49 3.32
CA LEU A 308 1.27 -1.38 2.29
C LEU A 308 2.71 -1.05 1.90
N TYR A 309 3.01 0.22 1.64
CA TYR A 309 4.37 0.66 1.39
C TYR A 309 5.30 0.41 2.58
N ALA A 310 4.84 0.73 3.80
CA ALA A 310 5.64 0.55 5.00
C ALA A 310 5.92 -0.93 5.31
N ILE A 311 4.97 -1.84 5.03
CA ILE A 311 5.17 -3.30 5.08
C ILE A 311 6.29 -3.71 4.13
N CYS A 312 6.22 -3.26 2.87
CA CYS A 312 7.20 -3.62 1.85
C CYS A 312 8.60 -3.08 2.16
N ASP A 313 8.68 -1.89 2.76
CA ASP A 313 9.94 -1.33 3.23
C ASP A 313 10.57 -2.15 4.36
N VAL A 314 9.78 -2.52 5.38
CA VAL A 314 10.28 -3.37 6.48
C VAL A 314 10.70 -4.74 5.96
N PHE A 315 9.90 -5.32 5.05
CA PHE A 315 10.23 -6.57 4.39
C PHE A 315 11.55 -6.49 3.63
N THR A 316 11.75 -5.43 2.85
CA THR A 316 12.99 -5.17 2.11
C THR A 316 14.19 -5.03 3.05
N GLN A 317 14.02 -4.32 4.18
CA GLN A 317 15.10 -4.12 5.15
C GLN A 317 15.51 -5.42 5.86
N TYR A 318 14.56 -6.29 6.19
CA TYR A 318 14.78 -7.52 6.95
C TYR A 318 14.53 -8.79 6.11
N LEU A 319 14.77 -8.73 4.80
CA LEU A 319 14.47 -9.80 3.84
C LEU A 319 15.03 -11.17 4.26
N GLU A 320 16.26 -11.22 4.77
CA GLU A 320 16.92 -12.47 5.16
C GLU A 320 16.19 -13.22 6.28
N VAL A 321 15.53 -12.49 7.19
CA VAL A 321 14.79 -13.08 8.31
C VAL A 321 13.32 -13.33 7.91
N LEU A 322 12.74 -12.40 7.16
CA LEU A 322 11.30 -12.39 6.85
C LEU A 322 10.94 -13.24 5.63
N SER A 323 11.87 -13.51 4.71
CA SER A 323 11.60 -14.33 3.52
C SER A 323 11.16 -15.75 3.86
N ASP A 324 11.80 -16.39 4.84
CA ASP A 324 11.42 -17.74 5.31
C ASP A 324 10.04 -17.79 5.96
N VAL A 325 9.56 -16.66 6.48
CA VAL A 325 8.48 -16.62 7.47
C VAL A 325 7.21 -15.98 6.93
N LEU A 326 7.33 -14.93 6.11
CA LEU A 326 6.21 -14.04 5.72
C LEU A 326 6.10 -13.81 4.21
N LEU A 327 6.98 -14.37 3.39
CA LEU A 327 6.96 -14.14 1.94
C LEU A 327 5.59 -14.46 1.32
N ASP A 328 5.02 -15.61 1.67
CA ASP A 328 3.73 -16.05 1.14
C ASP A 328 2.59 -15.13 1.62
N ASP A 329 2.62 -14.69 2.89
CA ASP A 329 1.63 -13.76 3.44
C ASP A 329 1.69 -12.39 2.77
N ILE A 330 2.89 -11.89 2.48
CA ILE A 330 3.10 -10.60 1.79
C ILE A 330 2.62 -10.67 0.35
N PHE A 331 2.93 -11.74 -0.38
CA PHE A 331 2.40 -11.93 -1.73
C PHE A 331 0.88 -12.10 -1.75
N ALA A 332 0.31 -12.84 -0.80
CA ALA A 332 -1.14 -12.92 -0.65
C ALA A 332 -1.77 -11.54 -0.37
N GLN A 333 -1.14 -10.72 0.47
CA GLN A 333 -1.61 -9.37 0.78
C GLN A 333 -1.51 -8.43 -0.42
N LEU A 334 -0.39 -8.43 -1.16
CA LEU A 334 -0.22 -7.63 -2.38
C LEU A 334 -1.23 -8.03 -3.45
N TYR A 335 -1.39 -9.34 -3.67
CA TYR A 335 -2.40 -9.88 -4.58
C TYR A 335 -3.81 -9.43 -4.18
N TRP A 336 -4.17 -9.54 -2.90
CA TRP A 336 -5.46 -9.08 -2.40
C TRP A 336 -5.67 -7.58 -2.61
N CYS A 337 -4.64 -6.74 -2.40
CA CYS A 337 -4.69 -5.30 -2.64
C CYS A 337 -4.98 -4.97 -4.12
N VAL A 338 -4.39 -5.72 -5.05
CA VAL A 338 -4.63 -5.55 -6.50
C VAL A 338 -6.06 -5.94 -6.91
N GLN A 339 -6.68 -6.87 -6.19
CA GLN A 339 -8.05 -7.29 -6.46
C GLN A 339 -9.13 -6.30 -5.99
N GLN A 340 -8.78 -5.28 -5.20
CA GLN A 340 -9.76 -4.34 -4.66
C GLN A 340 -10.32 -3.41 -5.75
N ASP A 341 -11.56 -2.98 -5.60
CA ASP A 341 -12.23 -2.05 -6.53
C ASP A 341 -11.67 -0.60 -6.46
N ASN A 342 -10.75 -0.33 -5.53
CA ASN A 342 -10.13 0.97 -5.35
C ASN A 342 -8.88 1.12 -6.23
N GLU A 343 -8.92 2.07 -7.17
CA GLU A 343 -7.84 2.27 -8.14
C GLU A 343 -6.49 2.58 -7.50
N GLN A 344 -6.46 3.45 -6.50
CA GLN A 344 -5.23 3.84 -5.84
C GLN A 344 -4.60 2.66 -5.10
N LEU A 345 -5.39 1.88 -4.36
CA LEU A 345 -4.88 0.74 -3.60
C LEU A 345 -4.34 -0.37 -4.52
N ALA A 346 -5.03 -0.66 -5.63
CA ALA A 346 -4.57 -1.66 -6.58
C ALA A 346 -3.29 -1.24 -7.33
N ARG A 347 -3.15 0.05 -7.67
CA ARG A 347 -1.91 0.60 -8.20
C ARG A 347 -0.78 0.54 -7.18
N SER A 348 -1.05 0.90 -5.93
CA SER A 348 -0.07 0.79 -4.85
C SER A 348 0.40 -0.64 -4.62
N GLY A 349 -0.49 -1.64 -4.71
CA GLY A 349 -0.12 -3.05 -4.64
C GLY A 349 0.83 -3.48 -5.76
N THR A 350 0.58 -3.01 -6.99
CA THR A 350 1.45 -3.29 -8.14
C THR A 350 2.82 -2.62 -7.96
N ASN A 351 2.85 -1.33 -7.62
CA ASN A 351 4.08 -0.58 -7.39
C ASN A 351 4.89 -1.12 -6.20
N CYS A 352 4.23 -1.60 -5.15
CA CYS A 352 4.89 -2.21 -4.00
C CYS A 352 5.56 -3.53 -4.38
N LEU A 353 4.88 -4.39 -5.14
CA LEU A 353 5.47 -5.62 -5.67
C LEU A 353 6.68 -5.28 -6.55
N GLU A 354 6.55 -4.28 -7.41
CA GLU A 354 7.63 -3.78 -8.24
C GLU A 354 8.84 -3.35 -7.42
N ASN A 355 8.65 -2.48 -6.43
CA ASN A 355 9.73 -1.99 -5.57
C ASN A 355 10.41 -3.13 -4.80
N VAL A 356 9.64 -4.11 -4.31
CA VAL A 356 10.21 -5.27 -3.62
C VAL A 356 11.13 -6.05 -4.56
N VAL A 357 10.72 -6.27 -5.81
CA VAL A 357 11.54 -6.99 -6.80
C VAL A 357 12.77 -6.17 -7.23
N ILE A 358 12.62 -4.86 -7.48
CA ILE A 358 13.73 -4.00 -7.89
C ILE A 358 14.80 -3.90 -6.79
N LEU A 359 14.38 -3.72 -5.53
CA LEU A 359 15.30 -3.50 -4.41
C LEU A 359 15.95 -4.80 -3.91
N ASN A 360 15.31 -5.95 -4.09
CA ASN A 360 15.74 -7.21 -3.47
C ASN A 360 16.04 -8.34 -4.47
N GLY A 361 15.78 -8.14 -5.77
CA GLY A 361 15.85 -9.22 -6.76
C GLY A 361 17.22 -9.89 -6.87
N GLU A 362 18.30 -9.19 -6.55
CA GLU A 362 19.66 -9.78 -6.49
C GLU A 362 19.85 -10.78 -5.34
N LYS A 363 19.08 -10.61 -4.24
CA LYS A 363 19.13 -11.46 -3.04
C LYS A 363 18.15 -12.63 -3.10
N PHE A 364 17.29 -12.67 -4.11
CA PHE A 364 16.28 -13.71 -4.23
C PHE A 364 16.90 -15.04 -4.65
N THR A 365 16.49 -16.10 -3.95
CA THR A 365 16.78 -17.47 -4.36
C THR A 365 15.90 -17.85 -5.55
N LEU A 366 16.24 -18.95 -6.23
CA LEU A 366 15.42 -19.47 -7.34
C LEU A 366 13.97 -19.78 -6.92
N GLU A 367 13.76 -20.23 -5.68
CA GLU A 367 12.44 -20.50 -5.12
C GLU A 367 11.64 -19.20 -4.91
N ILE A 368 12.27 -18.16 -4.36
CA ILE A 368 11.64 -16.85 -4.17
C ILE A 368 11.25 -16.26 -5.53
N TRP A 369 12.11 -16.39 -6.54
CA TRP A 369 11.81 -15.98 -7.90
C TRP A 369 10.65 -16.76 -8.52
N ASP A 370 10.54 -18.06 -8.28
CA ASP A 370 9.40 -18.84 -8.79
C ASP A 370 8.08 -18.45 -8.12
N LYS A 371 8.08 -18.23 -6.80
CA LYS A 371 6.92 -17.70 -6.07
C LYS A 371 6.54 -16.30 -6.55
N THR A 372 7.55 -15.45 -6.79
CA THR A 372 7.37 -14.10 -7.32
C THR A 372 6.71 -14.15 -8.70
N CYS A 373 7.28 -14.89 -9.66
CA CYS A 373 6.71 -15.04 -11.00
C CYS A 373 5.31 -15.66 -10.98
N THR A 374 5.02 -16.57 -10.04
CA THR A 374 3.69 -17.15 -9.88
C THR A 374 2.69 -16.11 -9.37
N CYS A 375 3.06 -15.31 -8.37
CA CYS A 375 2.25 -14.19 -7.89
C CYS A 375 1.96 -13.18 -9.02
N MET A 376 2.97 -12.80 -9.81
CA MET A 376 2.81 -11.94 -10.99
C MET A 376 1.79 -12.51 -11.97
N LEU A 377 1.93 -13.80 -12.29
CA LEU A 377 1.07 -14.52 -13.22
C LEU A 377 -0.39 -14.54 -12.73
N ASP A 378 -0.62 -14.76 -11.43
CA ASP A 378 -1.95 -14.74 -10.84
C ASP A 378 -2.56 -13.33 -10.86
N ILE A 379 -1.76 -12.29 -10.60
CA ILE A 379 -2.18 -10.89 -10.75
C ILE A 379 -2.57 -10.62 -12.20
N PHE A 380 -1.74 -10.99 -13.18
CA PHE A 380 -2.04 -10.81 -14.60
C PHE A 380 -3.36 -11.48 -14.99
N LYS A 381 -3.54 -12.75 -14.65
CA LYS A 381 -4.76 -13.53 -14.99
C LYS A 381 -6.02 -12.92 -14.40
N THR A 382 -5.99 -12.50 -13.13
CA THR A 382 -7.17 -11.94 -12.46
C THR A 382 -7.51 -10.52 -12.91
N THR A 383 -6.53 -9.79 -13.44
CA THR A 383 -6.68 -8.42 -13.93
C THR A 383 -7.04 -8.34 -15.41
N ILE A 384 -7.10 -9.44 -16.18
CA ILE A 384 -7.63 -9.39 -17.56
C ILE A 384 -9.15 -9.12 -17.51
N PRO A 385 -9.65 -8.03 -18.11
CA PRO A 385 -11.07 -7.72 -18.10
C PRO A 385 -11.82 -8.44 -19.24
N HIS A 386 -11.83 -9.78 -19.22
CA HIS A 386 -12.51 -10.59 -20.26
C HIS A 386 -13.97 -10.20 -20.50
N ALA A 387 -14.66 -9.75 -19.46
CA ALA A 387 -16.04 -9.27 -19.53
C ALA A 387 -16.23 -8.09 -20.51
N LEU A 388 -15.19 -7.31 -20.81
CA LEU A 388 -15.28 -6.23 -21.82
C LEU A 388 -15.56 -6.75 -23.22
N LEU A 389 -15.10 -7.96 -23.56
CA LEU A 389 -15.31 -8.57 -24.87
C LEU A 389 -16.73 -9.15 -25.03
N THR A 390 -17.37 -9.51 -23.92
CA THR A 390 -18.68 -10.19 -23.92
C THR A 390 -19.81 -9.31 -23.39
N TRP A 391 -19.52 -8.08 -22.97
CA TRP A 391 -20.50 -7.18 -22.38
C TRP A 391 -21.65 -6.87 -23.34
N ARG A 392 -22.88 -6.95 -22.84
CA ARG A 392 -24.09 -6.54 -23.57
C ARG A 392 -24.96 -5.66 -22.65
N PRO A 393 -25.67 -4.66 -23.19
CA PRO A 393 -26.60 -3.86 -22.42
C PRO A 393 -27.75 -4.75 -21.90
N VAL A 394 -28.07 -4.62 -20.61
CA VAL A 394 -29.21 -5.31 -20.00
C VAL A 394 -30.48 -4.49 -20.32
N GLY A 395 -31.35 -5.04 -21.16
CA GLY A 395 -32.58 -4.38 -21.62
C GLY A 395 -32.57 -4.23 -23.14
N GLY A 396 -33.06 -5.24 -23.84
CA GLY A 396 -33.21 -5.23 -25.29
C GLY A 396 -34.39 -4.39 -25.73
N GLU A 397 -34.26 -3.07 -25.77
CA GLU A 397 -35.10 -2.19 -26.57
C GLU A 397 -34.25 -1.07 -27.17
N PHE A 398 -33.62 -1.35 -28.31
CA PHE A 398 -33.33 -0.28 -29.25
C PHE A 398 -34.60 -0.08 -30.08
N CYS A 399 -35.33 1.01 -29.83
CA CYS A 399 -36.38 1.47 -30.73
C CYS A 399 -35.85 1.49 -32.16
N SER A 400 -36.54 0.73 -33.01
CA SER A 400 -36.44 0.77 -34.46
C SER A 400 -36.87 2.15 -34.97
N GLY A 401 -35.94 3.10 -34.98
CA GLY A 401 -36.02 4.33 -35.76
C GLY A 401 -35.31 4.15 -37.10
N SER A 402 -35.96 4.59 -38.18
CA SER A 402 -35.63 4.33 -39.59
C SER A 402 -34.18 4.66 -40.03
N PRO A 403 -33.65 4.01 -41.10
CA PRO A 403 -32.22 3.98 -41.40
C PRO A 403 -31.69 5.09 -42.32
N SER A 404 -32.40 6.21 -42.53
CA SER A 404 -32.06 7.12 -43.65
C SER A 404 -31.26 8.39 -43.29
N ASP A 405 -31.52 9.07 -42.17
CA ASP A 405 -31.02 10.46 -42.02
C ASP A 405 -29.92 10.68 -40.97
N ALA A 406 -29.45 9.61 -40.32
CA ALA A 406 -28.43 9.67 -39.27
C ALA A 406 -27.04 9.16 -39.69
N LYS A 407 -26.86 8.75 -40.96
CA LYS A 407 -25.61 8.15 -41.44
C LYS A 407 -24.55 9.20 -41.82
N GLU A 408 -24.94 10.35 -42.35
CA GLU A 408 -23.97 11.34 -42.86
C GLU A 408 -23.42 12.32 -41.81
N LYS A 409 -24.06 12.46 -40.65
CA LYS A 409 -23.57 13.38 -39.59
C LYS A 409 -22.84 12.70 -38.43
N LEU A 410 -22.85 11.37 -38.34
CA LEU A 410 -22.24 10.62 -37.23
C LEU A 410 -20.79 10.18 -37.52
N ASP A 411 -20.41 10.05 -38.80
CA ASP A 411 -19.08 9.60 -39.20
C ASP A 411 -17.99 10.68 -39.09
N THR A 412 -18.36 11.97 -39.12
CA THR A 412 -17.38 13.08 -39.06
C THR A 412 -16.95 13.45 -37.63
N ILE A 413 -17.73 13.09 -36.60
CA ILE A 413 -17.39 13.36 -35.19
C ILE A 413 -16.61 12.18 -34.55
N SER A 414 -16.54 11.03 -35.23
CA SER A 414 -15.99 9.77 -34.71
C SER A 414 -14.52 9.49 -35.14
N GLN A 415 -13.66 10.51 -35.29
CA GLN A 415 -12.24 10.26 -35.65
C GLN A 415 -11.25 10.32 -34.48
N LYS A 416 -11.64 10.83 -33.30
CA LYS A 416 -10.76 10.81 -32.11
C LYS A 416 -11.13 9.64 -31.19
N SER A 417 -10.39 8.54 -31.32
CA SER A 417 -10.38 7.44 -30.35
C SER A 417 -9.46 7.80 -29.19
N VAL A 418 -9.88 7.53 -27.95
CA VAL A 418 -9.08 7.86 -26.76
C VAL A 418 -8.77 6.58 -25.99
N ASP A 419 -7.49 6.36 -25.67
CA ASP A 419 -7.03 5.20 -24.89
C ASP A 419 -7.76 5.13 -23.57
N ILE A 420 -8.27 3.97 -23.16
CA ILE A 420 -9.04 3.80 -21.91
C ILE A 420 -8.29 4.35 -20.69
N HIS A 421 -6.95 4.39 -20.74
CA HIS A 421 -6.08 4.87 -19.66
C HIS A 421 -5.94 6.39 -19.54
N ASP A 422 -6.37 7.19 -20.52
CA ASP A 422 -6.27 8.65 -20.47
C ASP A 422 -7.59 9.27 -19.98
N SER A 423 -7.77 9.40 -18.66
CA SER A 423 -8.88 10.18 -18.08
C SER A 423 -8.34 11.29 -17.17
N ILE A 424 -8.70 12.52 -17.54
CA ILE A 424 -8.38 13.79 -16.88
C ILE A 424 -9.28 13.97 -15.64
N GLN A 425 -8.70 14.59 -14.60
CA GLN A 425 -9.30 15.07 -13.35
C GLN A 425 -10.76 15.60 -13.46
N PRO A 426 -11.57 15.49 -12.40
CA PRO A 426 -12.83 16.24 -12.32
C PRO A 426 -12.50 17.74 -12.26
N ARG A 427 -12.88 18.49 -13.30
CA ARG A 427 -12.79 19.96 -13.28
C ARG A 427 -13.82 20.54 -12.31
N SER A 428 -13.35 21.51 -11.54
CA SER A 428 -14.06 22.38 -10.61
C SER A 428 -15.33 22.99 -11.18
N SER A 429 -16.34 23.10 -10.32
CA SER A 429 -17.65 23.72 -10.51
C SER A 429 -17.57 25.17 -11.00
N ASP A 430 -18.08 25.44 -12.21
CA ASP A 430 -18.50 26.79 -12.63
C ASP A 430 -19.99 26.98 -12.35
N GLY A 431 -20.29 28.01 -11.56
CA GLY A 431 -21.62 28.32 -11.06
C GLY A 431 -22.59 28.84 -12.13
N ARG A 432 -23.79 28.25 -12.15
CA ARG A 432 -25.04 28.93 -12.55
C ARG A 432 -26.17 28.49 -11.62
N PRO A 433 -27.01 29.42 -11.13
CA PRO A 433 -28.05 29.10 -10.15
C PRO A 433 -29.25 28.41 -10.80
N TYR A 434 -29.72 27.33 -10.18
CA TYR A 434 -30.89 26.55 -10.60
C TYR A 434 -32.12 27.04 -9.80
N GLN A 435 -33.21 27.38 -10.49
CA GLN A 435 -34.54 27.57 -9.89
C GLN A 435 -35.24 26.21 -9.75
N PRO A 436 -36.00 25.95 -8.67
CA PRO A 436 -36.68 24.68 -8.49
C PRO A 436 -38.07 24.70 -9.15
N SER A 437 -38.35 23.70 -9.99
CA SER A 437 -39.72 23.32 -10.36
C SER A 437 -40.00 21.89 -9.89
N THR A 438 -41.16 21.79 -9.26
CA THR A 438 -41.77 20.65 -8.57
C THR A 438 -42.35 19.62 -9.54
N GLY A 439 -42.32 18.33 -9.16
CA GLY A 439 -43.25 17.32 -9.69
C GLY A 439 -42.69 15.92 -9.96
N ALA A 440 -42.89 15.01 -8.99
CA ALA A 440 -43.20 13.58 -9.09
C ALA A 440 -42.44 12.67 -10.10
N THR A 441 -41.64 11.71 -9.59
CA THR A 441 -42.00 10.28 -9.47
C THR A 441 -40.78 9.47 -8.98
N VAL A 442 -40.95 8.79 -7.84
CA VAL A 442 -39.96 7.92 -7.21
C VAL A 442 -40.22 6.50 -7.71
N ALA A 443 -39.55 6.07 -8.79
CA ALA A 443 -39.41 4.65 -9.18
C ALA A 443 -38.54 4.46 -10.45
N GLU A 444 -37.29 4.94 -10.51
CA GLU A 444 -36.40 4.56 -11.64
C GLU A 444 -34.88 4.72 -11.40
N GLU A 445 -34.38 4.69 -10.16
CA GLU A 445 -32.94 4.90 -9.88
C GLU A 445 -32.12 3.61 -9.64
N THR A 446 -32.74 2.43 -9.57
CA THR A 446 -32.03 1.19 -9.21
C THR A 446 -31.33 0.46 -10.38
N SER A 447 -31.58 0.83 -11.63
CA SER A 447 -31.02 0.15 -12.82
C SER A 447 -29.79 0.85 -13.45
N LYS A 448 -29.59 2.15 -13.20
CA LYS A 448 -28.46 2.93 -13.76
C LYS A 448 -27.15 2.86 -12.94
N ALA A 449 -27.19 2.37 -11.71
CA ALA A 449 -26.01 2.31 -10.82
C ALA A 449 -25.07 1.11 -11.11
N ARG A 450 -25.61 -0.04 -11.57
CA ARG A 450 -24.82 -1.27 -11.81
C ARG A 450 -23.82 -1.19 -12.98
N PRO A 451 -24.14 -0.57 -14.15
CA PRO A 451 -23.20 -0.47 -15.27
C PRO A 451 -21.98 0.42 -14.97
N ALA A 452 -22.16 1.44 -14.12
CA ALA A 452 -21.10 2.40 -13.78
C ALA A 452 -20.02 1.78 -12.87
N ALA A 453 -20.41 0.99 -11.87
CA ALA A 453 -19.49 0.30 -10.96
C ALA A 453 -18.69 -0.82 -11.66
N SER A 454 -19.33 -1.58 -12.57
CA SER A 454 -18.62 -2.57 -13.38
C SER A 454 -17.64 -1.92 -14.37
N ALA A 455 -17.96 -0.71 -14.85
CA ALA A 455 -17.11 0.01 -15.78
C ALA A 455 -15.88 0.66 -15.13
N SER A 456 -15.96 1.11 -13.87
CA SER A 456 -14.78 1.51 -13.10
C SER A 456 -13.85 0.33 -12.81
N LEU A 457 -14.39 -0.84 -12.46
CA LEU A 457 -13.61 -2.05 -12.20
C LEU A 457 -12.84 -2.54 -13.45
N TRP A 458 -13.46 -2.57 -14.62
CA TRP A 458 -12.76 -2.98 -15.85
C TRP A 458 -11.69 -1.98 -16.29
N ARG A 459 -11.90 -0.69 -16.03
CA ARG A 459 -10.87 0.35 -16.25
C ARG A 459 -9.68 0.16 -15.33
N LEU A 460 -9.94 -0.11 -14.05
CA LEU A 460 -8.89 -0.41 -13.08
C LEU A 460 -8.05 -1.61 -13.53
N LYS A 461 -8.72 -2.69 -13.91
CA LYS A 461 -8.09 -3.88 -14.48
C LYS A 461 -7.15 -3.54 -15.65
N CYS A 462 -7.59 -2.74 -16.62
CA CYS A 462 -6.71 -2.26 -17.70
C CYS A 462 -5.52 -1.43 -17.18
N ILE A 463 -5.72 -0.52 -16.22
CA ILE A 463 -4.64 0.31 -15.65
C ILE A 463 -3.57 -0.57 -14.99
N VAL A 464 -3.99 -1.54 -14.16
CA VAL A 464 -3.06 -2.48 -13.51
C VAL A 464 -2.31 -3.32 -14.55
N GLN A 465 -2.99 -3.80 -15.60
CA GLN A 465 -2.32 -4.54 -16.68
C GLN A 465 -1.28 -3.71 -17.43
N ARG A 466 -1.54 -2.42 -17.64
CA ARG A 466 -0.56 -1.53 -18.26
C ARG A 466 0.63 -1.29 -17.33
N ASP A 467 0.36 -1.05 -16.05
CA ASP A 467 1.40 -0.80 -15.05
C ASP A 467 2.30 -2.06 -14.89
N LEU A 468 1.72 -3.27 -14.92
CA LEU A 468 2.48 -4.54 -14.97
C LEU A 468 3.30 -4.71 -16.26
N CYS A 469 2.76 -4.32 -17.42
CA CYS A 469 3.51 -4.37 -18.68
C CYS A 469 4.69 -3.37 -18.70
N ASN A 470 4.55 -2.22 -18.03
CA ASN A 470 5.65 -1.26 -17.86
C ASN A 470 6.67 -1.78 -16.84
N TRP A 471 6.21 -2.43 -15.78
CA TRP A 471 7.06 -3.07 -14.78
C TRP A 471 7.95 -4.18 -15.38
N ASP A 472 7.42 -5.03 -16.26
CA ASP A 472 8.24 -6.03 -16.96
C ASP A 472 9.33 -5.36 -17.82
N VAL A 473 9.09 -4.13 -18.31
CA VAL A 473 10.10 -3.33 -19.02
C VAL A 473 11.15 -2.78 -18.07
N ASP A 474 10.76 -2.22 -16.92
CA ASP A 474 11.69 -1.58 -15.99
C ASP A 474 12.52 -2.60 -15.19
N THR A 475 11.88 -3.65 -14.68
CA THR A 475 12.51 -4.70 -13.84
C THR A 475 13.48 -5.56 -14.61
N THR A 476 13.12 -5.90 -15.84
CA THR A 476 13.91 -6.86 -16.60
C THR A 476 15.16 -6.15 -17.20
N TRP A 477 15.14 -4.82 -17.35
CA TRP A 477 16.10 -4.06 -18.17
C TRP A 477 16.78 -2.85 -17.47
N ASN A 478 16.42 -2.47 -16.23
CA ASN A 478 16.93 -1.30 -15.50
C ASN A 478 17.36 -0.16 -16.43
N THR A 479 16.43 0.34 -17.25
CA THR A 479 16.74 1.48 -18.11
C THR A 479 16.34 2.73 -17.35
N VAL A 480 17.33 3.52 -16.90
CA VAL A 480 17.11 4.92 -16.53
C VAL A 480 16.50 5.62 -17.74
N LEU A 481 15.17 5.68 -17.80
CA LEU A 481 14.44 6.55 -18.71
C LEU A 481 13.28 7.24 -17.99
N SER A 482 13.48 7.63 -16.74
CA SER A 482 12.77 8.76 -16.17
C SER A 482 13.36 10.06 -16.72
N THR A 483 13.06 10.39 -17.98
CA THR A 483 12.94 11.77 -18.50
C THR A 483 12.66 11.71 -19.99
N SER A 484 11.40 11.66 -20.38
CA SER A 484 10.97 12.30 -21.62
C SER A 484 10.33 13.63 -21.23
N THR A 485 11.12 14.72 -21.22
CA THR A 485 10.72 16.12 -21.47
C THR A 485 11.81 17.07 -20.96
N ASP A 486 12.89 17.24 -21.71
CA ASP A 486 13.62 18.53 -21.85
C ASP A 486 14.89 18.32 -22.70
N VAL A 487 14.71 18.17 -24.01
CA VAL A 487 15.79 18.46 -24.97
C VAL A 487 15.20 19.18 -26.18
N ASN A 488 14.65 20.36 -25.92
CA ASN A 488 14.68 21.42 -26.92
C ASN A 488 15.93 22.25 -26.65
N LYS A 489 17.05 21.89 -27.32
CA LYS A 489 18.13 22.76 -27.84
C LYS A 489 19.42 21.95 -28.01
N ARG A 490 19.88 21.87 -29.28
CA ARG A 490 21.25 22.15 -29.79
C ARG A 490 22.39 21.95 -28.77
N ASP A 491 23.41 21.13 -29.01
CA ASP A 491 24.36 21.21 -30.11
C ASP A 491 25.12 19.88 -30.30
N ALA A 492 25.67 19.71 -31.50
CA ALA A 492 26.45 18.57 -31.93
C ALA A 492 27.88 18.58 -31.37
N VAL A 493 28.30 17.55 -30.61
CA VAL A 493 29.70 17.10 -30.50
C VAL A 493 29.74 15.62 -30.04
N ASP A 494 30.55 14.83 -30.74
CA ASP A 494 31.10 13.49 -30.46
C ASP A 494 30.21 12.32 -30.00
N PHE A 495 30.26 11.28 -30.83
CA PHE A 495 29.62 9.99 -30.67
C PHE A 495 30.68 8.98 -30.22
N ASP A 496 30.88 8.83 -28.91
CA ASP A 496 31.50 7.64 -28.35
C ASP A 496 30.79 7.26 -27.03
N VAL A 497 29.64 6.59 -27.17
CA VAL A 497 28.90 6.02 -26.04
C VAL A 497 29.42 4.60 -25.81
N HIS A 498 30.24 4.47 -24.77
CA HIS A 498 30.73 3.22 -24.19
C HIS A 498 29.60 2.18 -24.02
N VAL A 499 29.93 0.94 -24.42
CA VAL A 499 29.04 -0.23 -24.56
C VAL A 499 28.86 -0.99 -23.22
N ASP A 500 28.57 -0.30 -22.12
CA ASP A 500 28.42 -0.94 -20.78
C ASP A 500 26.98 -0.92 -20.21
N THR A 501 25.96 -0.68 -21.05
CA THR A 501 24.55 -0.58 -20.61
C THR A 501 23.72 -1.86 -20.75
N GLN A 502 24.31 -3.01 -21.14
CA GLN A 502 23.54 -4.25 -21.39
C GLN A 502 23.35 -5.15 -20.15
N ASP A 503 24.07 -4.90 -19.06
CA ASP A 503 24.07 -5.74 -17.85
C ASP A 503 23.15 -5.24 -16.72
N GLN A 504 22.32 -4.23 -16.99
CA GLN A 504 21.38 -3.71 -15.99
C GLN A 504 20.04 -4.46 -16.07
N GLY A 505 19.56 -5.00 -14.94
CA GLY A 505 18.19 -5.54 -14.77
C GLY A 505 18.11 -6.99 -14.29
N MET A 506 16.92 -7.42 -13.88
CA MET A 506 16.68 -8.71 -13.19
C MET A 506 16.74 -9.95 -14.10
N TYR A 507 16.93 -9.76 -15.41
CA TYR A 507 17.00 -10.84 -16.40
C TYR A 507 18.01 -11.94 -16.04
N ARG A 508 19.17 -11.59 -15.48
CA ARG A 508 20.24 -12.56 -15.16
C ARG A 508 19.84 -13.54 -14.05
N PHE A 509 18.95 -13.15 -13.15
CA PHE A 509 18.52 -13.98 -12.01
C PHE A 509 17.37 -14.93 -12.38
N LEU A 510 16.70 -14.69 -13.51
CA LEU A 510 15.54 -15.46 -13.96
C LEU A 510 15.95 -16.64 -14.83
N THR A 511 15.41 -17.82 -14.55
CA THR A 511 15.55 -19.00 -15.41
C THR A 511 14.78 -18.85 -16.73
N SER A 512 15.11 -19.64 -17.75
CA SER A 512 14.38 -19.61 -19.02
C SER A 512 12.89 -19.95 -18.86
N GLN A 513 12.55 -20.86 -17.94
CA GLN A 513 11.16 -21.21 -17.64
C GLN A 513 10.39 -20.04 -17.02
N GLN A 514 11.01 -19.32 -16.08
CA GLN A 514 10.40 -18.12 -15.46
C GLN A 514 10.19 -17.01 -16.50
N LEU A 515 11.15 -16.78 -17.40
CA LEU A 515 10.99 -15.82 -18.50
C LEU A 515 9.86 -16.22 -19.45
N PHE A 516 9.67 -17.51 -19.75
CA PHE A 516 8.53 -17.97 -20.55
C PHE A 516 7.20 -17.74 -19.84
N LYS A 517 7.11 -17.95 -18.52
CA LYS A 517 5.89 -17.62 -17.75
C LYS A 517 5.52 -16.14 -17.89
N LEU A 518 6.49 -15.23 -17.76
CA LEU A 518 6.28 -13.77 -17.94
C LEU A 518 5.89 -13.43 -19.38
N LEU A 519 6.59 -14.01 -20.35
CA LEU A 519 6.29 -13.84 -21.77
C LEU A 519 4.84 -14.24 -22.10
N ASP A 520 4.38 -15.38 -21.57
CA ASP A 520 3.03 -15.87 -21.83
C ASP A 520 1.96 -14.92 -21.29
N CYS A 521 2.17 -14.32 -20.11
CA CYS A 521 1.30 -13.27 -19.55
C CYS A 521 1.26 -12.02 -20.44
N LEU A 522 2.42 -11.53 -20.89
CA LEU A 522 2.53 -10.37 -21.77
C LEU A 522 1.82 -10.59 -23.10
N LEU A 523 2.03 -11.76 -23.71
CA LEU A 523 1.37 -12.13 -24.97
C LEU A 523 -0.14 -12.33 -24.80
N GLU A 524 -0.60 -12.82 -23.64
CA GLU A 524 -2.02 -12.90 -23.33
C GLU A 524 -2.67 -11.51 -23.21
N SER A 525 -2.01 -10.58 -22.50
CA SER A 525 -2.41 -9.17 -22.42
C SER A 525 -2.48 -8.52 -23.81
N HIS A 526 -1.48 -8.77 -24.66
CA HIS A 526 -1.47 -8.32 -26.05
C HIS A 526 -2.66 -8.89 -26.84
N ARG A 527 -2.88 -10.21 -26.80
CA ARG A 527 -3.98 -10.88 -27.51
C ARG A 527 -5.34 -10.32 -27.11
N PHE A 528 -5.55 -10.08 -25.81
CA PHE A 528 -6.77 -9.47 -25.31
C PHE A 528 -6.96 -8.05 -25.86
N ALA A 529 -5.94 -7.18 -25.74
CA ALA A 529 -6.01 -5.80 -26.21
C ALA A 529 -6.24 -5.72 -27.74
N LYS A 530 -5.55 -6.57 -28.51
CA LYS A 530 -5.75 -6.75 -29.95
C LYS A 530 -7.19 -7.16 -30.28
N ALA A 531 -7.72 -8.19 -29.60
CA ALA A 531 -9.10 -8.66 -29.80
C ALA A 531 -10.13 -7.55 -29.50
N PHE A 532 -9.90 -6.76 -28.45
CA PHE A 532 -10.75 -5.62 -28.12
C PHE A 532 -10.67 -4.52 -29.18
N ASN A 533 -9.46 -4.12 -29.61
CA ASN A 533 -9.23 -3.06 -30.58
C ASN A 533 -9.82 -3.39 -31.96
N SER A 534 -9.74 -4.66 -32.36
CA SER A 534 -10.31 -5.17 -33.62
C SER A 534 -11.83 -5.34 -33.59
N ASN A 535 -12.46 -5.40 -32.41
CA ASN A 535 -13.92 -5.55 -32.29
C ASN A 535 -14.65 -4.19 -32.27
N ASN A 536 -14.91 -3.64 -33.46
CA ASN A 536 -15.60 -2.36 -33.63
C ASN A 536 -17.04 -2.34 -33.08
N GLU A 537 -17.76 -3.47 -33.14
CA GLU A 537 -19.12 -3.59 -32.62
C GLU A 537 -19.13 -3.43 -31.11
N GLN A 538 -18.26 -4.15 -30.41
CA GLN A 538 -18.13 -4.11 -28.95
C GLN A 538 -17.70 -2.73 -28.46
N ARG A 539 -16.72 -2.11 -29.14
CA ARG A 539 -16.28 -0.74 -28.83
C ARG A 539 -17.40 0.29 -29.02
N THR A 540 -18.24 0.10 -30.04
CA THR A 540 -19.40 0.95 -30.30
C THR A 540 -20.50 0.74 -29.26
N ALA A 541 -20.75 -0.51 -28.84
CA ALA A 541 -21.71 -0.84 -27.79
C ALA A 541 -21.31 -0.20 -26.44
N LEU A 542 -20.04 -0.31 -26.05
CA LEU A 542 -19.50 0.32 -24.84
C LEU A 542 -19.53 1.85 -24.92
N TRP A 543 -19.23 2.43 -26.09
CA TRP A 543 -19.33 3.88 -26.30
C TRP A 543 -20.77 4.38 -26.15
N LYS A 544 -21.73 3.71 -26.78
CA LYS A 544 -23.18 4.02 -26.66
C LYS A 544 -23.68 3.87 -25.21
N ALA A 545 -23.08 2.97 -24.44
CA ALA A 545 -23.37 2.76 -23.03
C ALA A 545 -22.72 3.80 -22.10
N GLY A 546 -22.00 4.80 -22.64
CA GLY A 546 -21.38 5.86 -21.85
C GLY A 546 -20.10 5.44 -21.13
N PHE A 547 -19.47 4.32 -21.52
CA PHE A 547 -18.29 3.76 -20.85
C PHE A 547 -17.12 4.76 -20.75
N LYS A 548 -16.93 5.62 -21.77
CA LYS A 548 -15.88 6.65 -21.78
C LYS A 548 -16.28 7.93 -22.53
N GLY A 549 -17.28 8.65 -22.02
CA GLY A 549 -17.61 10.00 -22.48
C GLY A 549 -17.81 10.14 -24.00
N LYS A 550 -17.29 11.21 -24.61
CA LYS A 550 -17.57 11.63 -25.99
C LYS A 550 -16.87 10.82 -27.10
N SER A 551 -16.05 9.81 -26.77
CA SER A 551 -15.16 9.13 -27.75
C SER A 551 -15.14 7.61 -27.61
N LYS A 552 -14.91 6.90 -28.71
CA LYS A 552 -14.78 5.44 -28.72
C LYS A 552 -13.54 4.98 -27.92
N PRO A 553 -13.68 4.06 -26.95
CA PRO A 553 -12.56 3.54 -26.18
C PRO A 553 -11.62 2.67 -27.04
N ASN A 554 -10.33 2.63 -26.68
CA ASN A 554 -9.33 1.73 -27.25
C ASN A 554 -8.28 1.33 -26.20
N LEU A 555 -7.51 0.28 -26.48
CA LEU A 555 -6.42 -0.25 -25.65
C LEU A 555 -5.10 -0.25 -26.43
N LEU A 556 -4.85 0.78 -27.25
CA LEU A 556 -3.70 0.80 -28.15
C LEU A 556 -2.38 0.80 -27.37
N LYS A 557 -2.27 1.59 -26.29
CA LYS A 557 -1.08 1.59 -25.43
C LYS A 557 -0.82 0.23 -24.78
N GLN A 558 -1.87 -0.43 -24.27
CA GLN A 558 -1.73 -1.77 -23.68
C GLN A 558 -1.29 -2.79 -24.75
N GLU A 559 -1.91 -2.75 -25.94
CA GLU A 559 -1.59 -3.63 -27.06
C GLU A 559 -0.13 -3.49 -27.49
N THR A 560 0.38 -2.26 -27.61
CA THR A 560 1.74 -2.02 -28.10
C THR A 560 2.81 -2.22 -27.04
N SER A 561 2.61 -1.77 -25.80
CA SER A 561 3.59 -1.94 -24.72
C SER A 561 3.79 -3.41 -24.34
N SER A 562 2.72 -4.20 -24.24
CA SER A 562 2.80 -5.64 -23.91
C SER A 562 3.59 -6.43 -24.95
N LEU A 563 3.32 -6.19 -26.24
CA LEU A 563 4.06 -6.81 -27.34
C LEU A 563 5.52 -6.34 -27.40
N ALA A 564 5.77 -5.05 -27.16
CA ALA A 564 7.14 -4.51 -27.13
C ALA A 564 7.98 -5.21 -26.06
N CYS A 565 7.41 -5.42 -24.87
CA CYS A 565 8.07 -6.12 -23.78
C CYS A 565 8.34 -7.59 -24.12
N GLY A 566 7.33 -8.31 -24.61
CA GLY A 566 7.49 -9.71 -25.03
C GLY A 566 8.55 -9.90 -26.11
N LEU A 567 8.60 -9.00 -27.11
CA LEU A 567 9.65 -9.00 -28.13
C LEU A 567 11.04 -8.72 -27.54
N ARG A 568 11.18 -7.81 -26.57
CA ARG A 568 12.47 -7.55 -25.91
C ARG A 568 13.00 -8.78 -25.17
N ILE A 569 12.13 -9.49 -24.45
CA ILE A 569 12.46 -10.75 -23.77
C ILE A 569 12.96 -11.78 -24.79
N LEU A 570 12.16 -12.05 -25.82
CA LEU A 570 12.49 -13.04 -26.86
C LEU A 570 13.80 -12.71 -27.60
N PHE A 571 13.99 -11.45 -28.01
CA PHE A 571 15.22 -11.03 -28.69
C PHE A 571 16.45 -11.12 -27.77
N ARG A 572 16.33 -10.83 -26.47
CA ARG A 572 17.46 -11.00 -25.52
C ARG A 572 17.78 -12.46 -25.30
N MET A 573 16.77 -13.31 -25.06
CA MET A 573 16.97 -14.75 -24.91
C MET A 573 17.62 -15.39 -26.14
N TYR A 574 17.28 -14.91 -27.35
CA TYR A 574 17.86 -15.40 -28.60
C TYR A 574 19.30 -14.94 -28.84
N MET A 575 19.68 -13.78 -28.29
CA MET A 575 21.05 -13.24 -28.38
C MET A 575 21.96 -13.72 -27.25
N ASP A 576 21.39 -14.22 -26.16
CA ASP A 576 22.10 -14.66 -24.96
C ASP A 576 22.66 -16.09 -25.12
N GLU A 577 23.99 -16.20 -25.16
CA GLU A 577 24.73 -17.46 -25.29
C GLU A 577 24.62 -18.37 -24.07
N SER A 578 24.29 -17.83 -22.89
CA SER A 578 24.12 -18.63 -21.68
C SER A 578 22.85 -19.50 -21.70
N ARG A 579 21.92 -19.23 -22.63
CA ARG A 579 20.60 -19.89 -22.72
C ARG A 579 20.39 -20.73 -23.97
N THR A 580 21.48 -21.23 -24.55
CA THR A 580 21.47 -22.09 -25.76
C THR A 580 20.48 -23.26 -25.68
N SER A 581 20.28 -23.85 -24.50
CA SER A 581 19.34 -24.95 -24.30
C SER A 581 17.88 -24.60 -24.59
N ALA A 582 17.50 -23.32 -24.53
CA ALA A 582 16.14 -22.85 -24.80
C ALA A 582 16.00 -22.17 -26.17
N TRP A 583 17.08 -22.08 -26.97
CA TRP A 583 17.07 -21.30 -28.21
C TRP A 583 16.08 -21.79 -29.25
N GLU A 584 15.90 -23.10 -29.41
CA GLU A 584 14.94 -23.65 -30.37
C GLU A 584 13.51 -23.19 -30.06
N GLU A 585 13.13 -23.27 -28.79
CA GLU A 585 11.82 -22.80 -28.32
C GLU A 585 11.69 -21.27 -28.44
N VAL A 586 12.72 -20.51 -28.06
CA VAL A 586 12.75 -19.04 -28.21
C VAL A 586 12.61 -18.65 -29.67
N GLN A 587 13.34 -19.31 -30.58
CA GLN A 587 13.30 -19.05 -32.01
C GLN A 587 11.90 -19.30 -32.57
N GLN A 588 11.29 -20.45 -32.24
CA GLN A 588 9.94 -20.78 -32.68
C GLN A 588 8.92 -19.74 -32.18
N ARG A 589 8.99 -19.36 -30.90
CA ARG A 589 8.10 -18.34 -30.32
C ARG A 589 8.33 -16.96 -30.94
N LEU A 590 9.57 -16.54 -31.14
CA LEU A 590 9.94 -15.28 -31.78
C LEU A 590 9.42 -15.22 -33.23
N LEU A 591 9.61 -16.28 -33.99
CA LEU A 591 9.08 -16.42 -35.36
C LEU A 591 7.56 -16.23 -35.41
N ASN A 592 6.84 -16.95 -34.55
CA ASN A 592 5.39 -16.88 -34.49
C ASN A 592 4.90 -15.48 -34.13
N VAL A 593 5.44 -14.89 -33.05
CA VAL A 593 5.05 -13.56 -32.58
C VAL A 593 5.35 -12.50 -33.63
N CYS A 594 6.52 -12.54 -34.27
CA CYS A 594 6.89 -11.56 -35.31
C CYS A 594 6.06 -11.72 -36.58
N SER A 595 5.79 -12.96 -37.02
CA SER A 595 4.93 -13.23 -38.18
C SER A 595 3.51 -12.72 -37.95
N GLU A 596 2.92 -13.02 -36.78
CA GLU A 596 1.60 -12.54 -36.39
C GLU A 596 1.53 -11.01 -36.27
N ALA A 597 2.55 -10.39 -35.68
CA ALA A 597 2.63 -8.94 -35.52
C ALA A 597 2.73 -8.21 -36.87
N LEU A 598 3.60 -8.66 -37.77
CA LEU A 598 3.75 -8.06 -39.10
C LEU A 598 2.50 -8.28 -39.96
N SER A 599 1.93 -9.50 -39.93
CA SER A 599 0.67 -9.79 -40.61
C SER A 599 -0.46 -8.90 -40.07
N TYR A 600 -0.54 -8.72 -38.75
CA TYR A 600 -1.53 -7.84 -38.14
C TYR A 600 -1.31 -6.37 -38.46
N PHE A 601 -0.08 -5.89 -38.59
CA PHE A 601 0.18 -4.52 -39.05
C PHE A 601 -0.32 -4.31 -40.50
N LEU A 602 -0.16 -5.31 -41.37
CA LEU A 602 -0.80 -5.36 -42.70
C LEU A 602 -2.33 -5.54 -42.61
N THR A 603 -2.85 -5.85 -41.43
CA THR A 603 -4.25 -5.74 -41.03
C THR A 603 -4.85 -4.34 -41.16
N LEU A 604 -4.08 -3.39 -40.64
CA LEU A 604 -4.59 -2.15 -40.07
C LEU A 604 -5.00 -1.16 -41.15
N THR A 605 -6.23 -0.64 -41.00
CA THR A 605 -6.84 0.35 -41.90
C THR A 605 -6.83 1.75 -41.29
N SER A 606 -6.90 1.86 -39.96
CA SER A 606 -6.86 3.13 -39.25
C SER A 606 -5.46 3.74 -39.25
N GLU A 607 -5.35 5.04 -39.51
CA GLU A 607 -4.07 5.78 -39.49
C GLU A 607 -3.52 5.92 -38.06
N SER A 608 -4.36 6.25 -37.08
CA SER A 608 -3.95 6.36 -35.67
C SER A 608 -3.49 5.03 -35.06
N HIS A 609 -4.12 3.91 -35.44
CA HIS A 609 -3.68 2.57 -35.02
C HIS A 609 -2.32 2.23 -35.63
N ARG A 610 -2.09 2.59 -36.90
CA ARG A 610 -0.80 2.39 -37.57
C ARG A 610 0.30 3.23 -36.93
N GLU A 611 0.03 4.49 -36.61
CA GLU A 611 0.97 5.38 -35.94
C GLU A 611 1.44 4.81 -34.58
N ALA A 612 0.51 4.28 -33.78
CA ALA A 612 0.84 3.62 -32.51
C ALA A 612 1.77 2.39 -32.69
N TRP A 613 1.61 1.64 -33.79
CA TRP A 613 2.43 0.47 -34.12
C TRP A 613 3.77 0.80 -34.78
N THR A 614 3.99 2.03 -35.24
CA THR A 614 5.26 2.47 -35.84
C THR A 614 6.45 2.23 -34.90
N ASN A 615 6.29 2.50 -33.61
CA ASN A 615 7.35 2.30 -32.62
C ASN A 615 7.70 0.82 -32.41
N LEU A 616 6.73 -0.09 -32.53
CA LEU A 616 6.95 -1.53 -32.49
C LEU A 616 7.74 -2.02 -33.70
N LEU A 617 7.42 -1.50 -34.89
CA LEU A 617 8.16 -1.80 -36.10
C LEU A 617 9.60 -1.32 -35.99
N LEU A 618 9.82 -0.10 -35.49
CA LEU A 618 11.18 0.42 -35.24
C LEU A 618 11.96 -0.45 -34.25
N LEU A 619 11.33 -0.87 -33.15
CA LEU A 619 11.93 -1.79 -32.19
C LEU A 619 12.33 -3.12 -32.86
N PHE A 620 11.41 -3.71 -33.63
CA PHE A 620 11.64 -4.95 -34.36
C PHE A 620 12.81 -4.82 -35.34
N LEU A 621 12.79 -3.80 -36.21
CA LEU A 621 13.83 -3.55 -37.22
C LEU A 621 15.20 -3.33 -36.56
N THR A 622 15.24 -2.54 -35.49
CA THR A 622 16.48 -2.26 -34.74
C THR A 622 17.05 -3.52 -34.09
N LYS A 623 16.19 -4.40 -33.55
CA LYS A 623 16.63 -5.65 -32.92
C LYS A 623 17.09 -6.67 -33.94
N VAL A 624 16.38 -6.84 -35.05
CA VAL A 624 16.79 -7.74 -36.15
C VAL A 624 18.15 -7.32 -36.73
N LEU A 625 18.43 -6.02 -36.83
CA LEU A 625 19.75 -5.52 -37.26
C LEU A 625 20.88 -5.90 -36.31
N LYS A 626 20.61 -6.11 -35.02
CA LYS A 626 21.63 -6.49 -34.04
C LYS A 626 21.94 -8.00 -34.04
N ILE A 627 21.17 -8.80 -34.79
CA ILE A 627 21.37 -10.25 -34.91
C ILE A 627 22.43 -10.53 -36.00
N SER A 628 23.24 -11.59 -35.82
CA SER A 628 24.21 -12.05 -36.81
C SER A 628 23.53 -12.61 -38.07
N ASP A 629 24.19 -12.52 -39.23
CA ASP A 629 23.60 -12.88 -40.53
C ASP A 629 23.12 -14.34 -40.61
N GLU A 630 23.85 -15.28 -39.98
CA GLU A 630 23.48 -16.69 -39.90
C GLU A 630 22.21 -16.94 -39.06
N ARG A 631 21.96 -16.10 -38.06
CA ARG A 631 20.77 -16.21 -37.20
C ARG A 631 19.55 -15.50 -37.80
N VAL A 632 19.76 -14.53 -38.68
CA VAL A 632 18.70 -13.82 -39.43
C VAL A 632 18.15 -14.67 -40.57
N SER A 633 19.00 -15.43 -41.28
CA SER A 633 18.55 -16.35 -42.34
C SER A 633 17.59 -17.42 -41.81
N ASN A 634 17.82 -17.90 -40.58
CA ASN A 634 16.96 -18.85 -39.88
C ASN A 634 15.60 -18.28 -39.45
N LEU A 635 15.44 -16.95 -39.45
CA LEU A 635 14.21 -16.30 -39.00
C LEU A 635 13.16 -16.13 -40.13
N THR A 636 13.39 -16.49 -41.40
CA THR A 636 12.36 -16.52 -42.50
C THR A 636 11.35 -15.34 -42.61
N LEU A 637 11.59 -14.17 -42.00
CA LEU A 637 10.63 -13.05 -41.89
C LEU A 637 10.74 -12.04 -43.06
N LEU A 638 11.68 -12.26 -43.98
CA LEU A 638 12.01 -11.35 -45.08
C LEU A 638 10.83 -10.97 -46.00
N PRO A 639 9.91 -11.90 -46.38
CA PRO A 639 8.79 -11.56 -47.26
C PRO A 639 7.75 -10.63 -46.61
N LEU A 640 7.50 -10.80 -45.31
CA LEU A 640 6.57 -9.97 -44.56
C LEU A 640 7.12 -8.56 -44.36
N LEU A 641 8.43 -8.43 -44.11
CA LEU A 641 9.10 -7.14 -43.97
C LEU A 641 9.02 -6.30 -45.25
N SER A 642 9.23 -6.93 -46.41
CA SER A 642 9.06 -6.28 -47.72
C SER A 642 7.62 -5.78 -47.92
N SER A 643 6.64 -6.58 -47.51
CA SER A 643 5.22 -6.23 -47.61
C SER A 643 4.83 -5.06 -46.68
N CYS A 644 5.39 -5.00 -45.48
CA CYS A 644 5.18 -3.87 -44.56
C CYS A 644 5.77 -2.57 -45.13
N ASN A 645 6.95 -2.65 -45.75
CA ASN A 645 7.61 -1.51 -46.39
C ASN A 645 6.75 -0.90 -47.51
N ALA A 646 6.09 -1.72 -48.32
CA ALA A 646 5.21 -1.25 -49.40
C ALA A 646 3.94 -0.54 -48.89
N ARG A 647 3.52 -0.79 -47.64
CA ARG A 647 2.27 -0.28 -47.07
C ARG A 647 2.43 0.97 -46.21
N THR A 648 3.59 1.15 -45.56
CA THR A 648 3.97 2.43 -44.96
C THR A 648 4.33 3.39 -46.07
N ALA A 649 3.69 4.57 -46.15
CA ALA A 649 3.91 5.52 -47.24
C ALA A 649 5.43 5.70 -47.52
N PRO A 650 5.86 5.64 -48.80
CA PRO A 650 7.27 5.77 -49.15
C PRO A 650 7.74 7.18 -48.80
N GLY A 651 8.35 7.34 -47.62
CA GLY A 651 8.91 8.63 -47.19
C GLY A 651 9.04 8.85 -45.68
N VAL A 652 8.22 8.23 -44.81
CA VAL A 652 8.17 8.65 -43.38
C VAL A 652 9.07 7.81 -42.45
N LEU A 653 9.21 6.50 -42.68
CA LEU A 653 9.95 5.60 -41.78
C LEU A 653 11.41 5.34 -42.17
N TRP A 654 11.76 5.49 -43.46
CA TRP A 654 13.06 5.07 -44.00
C TRP A 654 13.94 6.22 -44.50
N ALA A 655 13.38 7.42 -44.73
CA ALA A 655 14.17 8.60 -45.11
C ALA A 655 14.87 9.27 -43.91
N SER A 656 14.42 8.99 -42.68
CA SER A 656 14.84 9.71 -41.47
C SER A 656 15.82 8.94 -40.58
N CYS A 657 16.23 7.72 -40.95
CA CYS A 657 17.04 6.85 -40.10
C CYS A 657 18.05 6.03 -40.91
N SER A 658 19.36 6.30 -40.75
CA SER A 658 20.46 5.58 -41.42
C SER A 658 20.42 4.05 -41.22
N THR A 659 19.83 3.64 -40.11
CA THR A 659 19.58 2.27 -39.67
C THR A 659 18.71 1.48 -40.66
N CYS A 660 17.70 2.11 -41.25
CA CYS A 660 16.80 1.50 -42.22
C CYS A 660 17.51 1.17 -43.55
N CYS A 661 18.28 2.11 -44.12
CA CYS A 661 19.08 1.86 -45.34
C CYS A 661 19.98 0.61 -45.21
N SER A 662 20.65 0.45 -44.06
CA SER A 662 21.51 -0.71 -43.80
C SER A 662 20.76 -2.04 -43.81
N LEU A 663 19.50 -2.05 -43.35
CA LEU A 663 18.65 -3.25 -43.36
C LEU A 663 18.20 -3.61 -44.77
N ASN A 664 17.87 -2.64 -45.64
CA ASN A 664 17.50 -2.93 -47.03
C ASN A 664 18.66 -3.57 -47.80
N THR A 665 19.87 -3.05 -47.62
CA THR A 665 21.09 -3.63 -48.21
C THR A 665 21.34 -5.05 -47.70
N ARG A 666 21.20 -5.26 -46.38
CA ARG A 666 21.44 -6.56 -45.72
C ARG A 666 20.35 -7.61 -46.04
N ILE A 667 19.10 -7.19 -46.21
CA ILE A 667 17.98 -8.02 -46.68
C ILE A 667 18.20 -8.42 -48.14
N TYR A 668 18.63 -7.48 -48.99
CA TYR A 668 18.90 -7.72 -50.40
C TYR A 668 20.07 -8.69 -50.59
N ASP A 669 21.16 -8.53 -49.83
CA ASP A 669 22.32 -9.41 -49.86
C ASP A 669 22.00 -10.84 -49.38
N ASN A 670 21.18 -11.00 -48.34
CA ASN A 670 20.71 -12.33 -47.89
C ASN A 670 19.70 -12.97 -48.86
N TYR A 671 18.85 -12.17 -49.52
CA TYR A 671 17.95 -12.67 -50.57
C TYR A 671 18.74 -13.14 -51.81
N GLN A 672 19.82 -12.43 -52.17
CA GLN A 672 20.74 -12.85 -53.24
C GLN A 672 21.51 -14.13 -52.87
N ARG A 673 21.96 -14.28 -51.61
CA ARG A 673 22.69 -15.46 -51.13
C ARG A 673 21.84 -16.73 -50.98
N SER A 674 20.52 -16.61 -50.75
CA SER A 674 19.61 -17.75 -50.57
C SER A 674 19.15 -18.44 -51.87
N GLY A 675 19.59 -17.97 -53.04
CA GLY A 675 19.48 -18.72 -54.30
C GLY A 675 18.08 -18.90 -54.89
N VAL A 676 17.03 -18.33 -54.30
CA VAL A 676 15.66 -18.47 -54.81
C VAL A 676 15.35 -17.39 -55.86
N ARG A 677 15.62 -17.69 -57.15
CA ARG A 677 15.04 -16.92 -58.27
C ARG A 677 13.55 -17.26 -58.43
N GLY A 678 12.70 -16.66 -57.61
CA GLY A 678 11.25 -16.73 -57.76
C GLY A 678 10.69 -15.48 -58.45
N ARG A 679 10.24 -15.59 -59.71
CA ARG A 679 9.32 -14.61 -60.30
C ARG A 679 7.94 -14.81 -59.66
N GLN A 680 7.51 -13.91 -58.78
CA GLN A 680 6.17 -14.00 -58.19
C GLN A 680 5.18 -13.15 -58.99
N LYS A 681 4.17 -13.82 -59.55
CA LYS A 681 3.09 -13.22 -60.35
C LYS A 681 2.02 -12.72 -59.37
N ILE A 682 1.90 -11.41 -59.19
CA ILE A 682 0.74 -10.80 -58.52
C ILE A 682 -0.24 -10.38 -59.63
N GLY A 683 -1.52 -10.74 -59.48
CA GLY A 683 -2.55 -10.59 -60.52
C GLY A 683 -2.74 -9.16 -61.04
N SER A 684 -3.31 -9.10 -62.25
CA SER A 684 -3.58 -7.94 -63.13
C SER A 684 -2.35 -7.12 -63.57
N GLY A 685 -1.50 -7.75 -64.39
CA GLY A 685 -0.86 -7.10 -65.54
C GLY A 685 0.21 -6.03 -65.31
N LEU A 686 0.61 -5.71 -64.08
CA LEU A 686 1.72 -4.80 -63.82
C LEU A 686 3.02 -5.55 -63.54
N PHE A 687 4.06 -5.21 -64.31
CA PHE A 687 5.43 -5.65 -64.04
C PHE A 687 6.17 -4.55 -63.27
N ILE A 688 6.66 -4.89 -62.08
CA ILE A 688 7.60 -4.06 -61.33
C ILE A 688 9.02 -4.47 -61.74
N SER A 689 9.72 -3.62 -62.47
CA SER A 689 11.14 -3.77 -62.74
C SER A 689 11.91 -2.79 -61.86
N ILE A 690 12.77 -3.33 -60.99
CA ILE A 690 13.65 -2.55 -60.12
C ILE A 690 15.04 -2.58 -60.74
N SER A 691 15.52 -1.43 -61.19
CA SER A 691 16.90 -1.26 -61.67
C SER A 691 17.60 -0.24 -60.79
N ILE A 692 18.75 -0.62 -60.25
CA ILE A 692 19.62 0.27 -59.47
C ILE A 692 20.67 0.83 -60.41
N ARG A 693 20.77 2.17 -60.49
CA ARG A 693 21.86 2.85 -61.21
C ARG A 693 22.71 3.60 -60.18
N ALA A 694 24.01 3.34 -60.18
CA ALA A 694 24.96 4.06 -59.33
C ALA A 694 25.26 5.42 -59.98
N GLU A 695 25.11 6.50 -59.21
CA GLU A 695 25.45 7.86 -59.69
C GLU A 695 26.77 8.35 -59.08
N THR A 696 27.10 7.95 -57.84
CA THR A 696 28.42 8.11 -57.20
C THR A 696 28.68 7.01 -56.15
N ALA A 697 29.91 6.94 -55.61
CA ALA A 697 30.37 5.87 -54.70
C ALA A 697 29.47 5.65 -53.45
N ASP A 698 28.74 6.67 -53.01
CA ASP A 698 27.92 6.62 -51.78
C ASP A 698 26.43 6.92 -52.02
N THR A 699 25.96 6.96 -53.28
CA THR A 699 24.55 7.29 -53.57
C THR A 699 23.95 6.34 -54.63
N PHE A 700 22.90 5.60 -54.24
CA PHE A 700 22.11 4.76 -55.13
C PHE A 700 20.69 5.32 -55.27
N ILE A 701 20.26 5.58 -56.51
CA ILE A 701 18.87 5.94 -56.80
C ILE A 701 18.11 4.68 -57.21
N LEU A 702 17.07 4.36 -56.44
CA LEU A 702 16.19 3.22 -56.69
C LEU A 702 15.08 3.68 -57.64
N GLN A 703 15.22 3.43 -58.94
CA GLN A 703 14.15 3.68 -59.90
C GLN A 703 13.22 2.48 -59.97
N VAL A 704 12.01 2.66 -59.43
CA VAL A 704 10.89 1.72 -59.61
C VAL A 704 10.13 2.16 -60.87
N LYS A 705 10.26 1.40 -61.96
CA LYS A 705 9.40 1.58 -63.14
C LYS A 705 8.22 0.62 -63.04
N LEU A 706 7.02 1.19 -63.03
CA LEU A 706 5.77 0.49 -63.27
C LEU A 706 5.56 0.43 -64.79
N SER A 707 5.47 -0.77 -65.34
CA SER A 707 5.09 -1.02 -66.74
C SER A 707 3.95 -2.01 -66.82
#